data_AF-A0A8H7B5B8-F1
#
_entry.id   AF-A0A8H7B5B8-F1
#
_cell.length_a   1.000
_cell.length_b   1.000
_cell.length_c   1.000
_cell.angle_alpha   90.00
_cell.angle_beta   90.00
_cell.angle_gamma   90.00
#
_symmetry.space_group_name_H-M   'P 1'
#
loop_
_entity.id
_entity.type
_entity.pdbx_description
1 polymer ?
#
loop_
_entity_poly.entity_id
_entity_poly.type
_entity_poly.pdbx_seq_one_letter_code
_entity_poly.pdbx_strand_id
1 'polypeptide(L)'
;MVVDRLLSTLLRSLQTYTDQQDTPRLLGTASSLLTTLGNPHNLSLLTSHLLTAPALWDRPDGVRTPLRMLSVFHAAVTTIVNHHNDVRHNKAAKLAPGQTPIGGGLSLDEWVRAVVAGADDRSRRWKHLVVLTGLLIGIGSLEEQGMDLYWASAMRKRVEAALVRATNLALVQVRERSEADGLGGQTITLTLNHAFGCIGHLERTQIDYDLLLPVLIGTAFYSNEGFQSAYFLGGLDLDVRTTQSGKLDWSPHSSSYRQVEVIMNRPLVSSMGPLSRLIAHSVENVKNPWIIQTMMDDLASFSRALTTQWRQTKLSDIEPSEEAANLEQEALHKTTPQLWNLLKAALFATTIILRGVFTRTLADKALAGDAIAPMLASQALQTLRHLYFITSRLGPASFSQHTFVYLTAIDILSAYPSHADKLLKTIAPQHLGQIPSHPLDRILDLYFLNTAEHFTLVLSPATNEDLLVASAVPYLAAGENRHMLPVFEAAHSVMLAVLSAPQSAEITAKHLPFYIDALFSVFPHNLSPRQFRLAFKTLMRVTAPPSTLSATHPDLPATLLELVFHRALNAPTQPLPPDSVALALQGSDAPPPALSEQAVLALTLIDALPFLPIYLLEEWLPLCAELLNQINDDEMRENVKARYWEVLISGEMDAERSGIAVNWWTTRGGRERVLYGREEDYNMMSGALPVEERHSKNKPAELDTSLPKNFSKPLTCHFWHQNGRCSKRDVDCAYAHYDTGFISSAPVTPLGASEAFAGRNIDKYTKGLDTPMPLLADLQKRENIVAGCEAELEERQRTLRRQEDEVKDRESTVFRREIEVDEKERNVERTTASLVRKRRELKILEKSIKRREEALREKMT
;
A
#
# COMPACT_ATOMS: atom_id res chain seq x y z
N MET A 1 -16.27 -59.18 -4.79
CA MET A 1 -17.75 -59.32 -4.67
C MET A 1 -18.43 -58.10 -4.07
N VAL A 2 -18.15 -57.65 -2.83
CA VAL A 2 -18.84 -56.47 -2.24
C VAL A 2 -18.45 -55.16 -2.95
N VAL A 3 -17.16 -54.94 -3.21
CA VAL A 3 -16.64 -53.74 -3.89
C VAL A 3 -17.15 -53.63 -5.33
N ASP A 4 -17.19 -54.74 -6.08
CA ASP A 4 -17.68 -54.77 -7.48
C ASP A 4 -19.18 -54.46 -7.59
N ARG A 5 -19.96 -54.89 -6.58
CA ARG A 5 -21.40 -54.58 -6.49
C ARG A 5 -21.63 -53.10 -6.18
N LEU A 6 -20.80 -52.51 -5.32
CA LEU A 6 -20.83 -51.07 -5.03
C LEU A 6 -20.46 -50.25 -6.26
N LEU A 7 -19.40 -50.63 -6.99
CA LEU A 7 -19.02 -50.01 -8.26
C LEU A 7 -20.17 -50.05 -9.26
N SER A 8 -20.77 -51.23 -9.48
CA SER A 8 -21.90 -51.39 -10.41
C SER A 8 -23.11 -50.52 -10.04
N THR A 9 -23.38 -50.39 -8.72
CA THR A 9 -24.47 -49.55 -8.21
C THR A 9 -24.18 -48.07 -8.41
N LEU A 10 -22.94 -47.63 -8.13
CA LEU A 10 -22.51 -46.26 -8.36
C LEU A 10 -22.57 -45.90 -9.85
N LEU A 11 -22.04 -46.75 -10.73
CA LEU A 11 -22.05 -46.54 -12.17
C LEU A 11 -23.49 -46.38 -12.71
N ARG A 12 -24.43 -47.20 -12.23
CA ARG A 12 -25.85 -47.06 -12.59
C ARG A 12 -26.43 -45.72 -12.10
N SER A 13 -26.10 -45.31 -10.86
CA SER A 13 -26.57 -44.02 -10.34
C SER A 13 -25.98 -42.79 -11.03
N LEU A 14 -24.82 -42.92 -11.69
CA LEU A 14 -24.17 -41.85 -12.43
C LEU A 14 -24.72 -41.66 -13.86
N GLN A 15 -25.51 -42.61 -14.37
CA GLN A 15 -26.01 -42.59 -15.75
C GLN A 15 -27.17 -41.61 -15.98
N THR A 16 -27.96 -41.30 -14.95
CA THR A 16 -29.16 -40.46 -15.08
C THR A 16 -29.23 -39.42 -13.99
N TYR A 17 -29.49 -38.17 -14.36
CA TYR A 17 -29.78 -37.11 -13.40
C TYR A 17 -31.16 -37.30 -12.75
N THR A 18 -31.26 -37.02 -11.45
CA THR A 18 -32.54 -36.97 -10.72
C THR A 18 -32.58 -35.75 -9.78
N ASP A 19 -33.72 -35.09 -9.63
CA ASP A 19 -33.83 -33.90 -8.77
C ASP A 19 -33.61 -34.21 -7.26
N GLN A 20 -33.75 -35.48 -6.86
CA GLN A 20 -33.48 -35.97 -5.49
C GLN A 20 -32.07 -36.54 -5.32
N GLN A 21 -31.16 -36.31 -6.26
CA GLN A 21 -29.83 -36.91 -6.26
C GLN A 21 -28.92 -36.35 -5.17
N ASP A 22 -28.54 -37.21 -4.22
CA ASP A 22 -27.53 -36.90 -3.19
C ASP A 22 -26.11 -36.97 -3.78
N THR A 23 -25.72 -35.90 -4.49
CA THR A 23 -24.41 -35.75 -5.13
C THR A 23 -23.25 -35.91 -4.14
N PRO A 24 -23.27 -35.31 -2.92
CA PRO A 24 -22.23 -35.55 -1.91
C PRO A 24 -22.01 -37.03 -1.59
N ARG A 25 -23.09 -37.82 -1.43
CA ARG A 25 -22.98 -39.27 -1.17
C ARG A 25 -22.39 -40.04 -2.35
N LEU A 26 -22.75 -39.68 -3.58
CA LEU A 26 -22.17 -40.29 -4.78
C LEU A 26 -20.66 -40.04 -4.87
N LEU A 27 -20.22 -38.80 -4.64
CA LEU A 27 -18.81 -38.42 -4.66
C LEU A 27 -18.03 -39.05 -3.48
N GLY A 28 -18.64 -39.16 -2.30
CA GLY A 28 -18.06 -39.88 -1.16
C GLY A 28 -17.85 -41.37 -1.45
N THR A 29 -18.83 -42.01 -2.10
CA THR A 29 -18.71 -43.40 -2.55
C THR A 29 -17.63 -43.56 -3.61
N ALA A 30 -17.55 -42.62 -4.57
CA ALA A 30 -16.51 -42.62 -5.59
C ALA A 30 -15.10 -42.50 -4.98
N SER A 31 -14.91 -41.59 -4.01
CA SER A 31 -13.64 -41.42 -3.29
C SER A 31 -13.21 -42.69 -2.55
N SER A 32 -14.16 -43.37 -1.87
CA SER A 32 -13.89 -44.66 -1.22
C SER A 32 -13.57 -45.79 -2.21
N LEU A 33 -14.23 -45.83 -3.37
CA LEU A 33 -13.93 -46.84 -4.39
C LEU A 33 -12.56 -46.60 -5.05
N LEU A 34 -12.18 -45.35 -5.31
CA LEU A 34 -10.86 -45.00 -5.83
C LEU A 34 -9.72 -45.50 -4.92
N THR A 35 -9.95 -45.58 -3.60
CA THR A 35 -8.96 -46.04 -2.63
C THR A 35 -9.01 -47.55 -2.33
N THR A 36 -9.96 -48.30 -2.88
CA THR A 36 -10.16 -49.73 -2.58
C THR A 36 -10.10 -50.64 -3.80
N LEU A 37 -10.32 -50.12 -5.01
CA LEU A 37 -10.24 -50.87 -6.25
C LEU A 37 -8.79 -51.28 -6.57
N GLY A 38 -8.57 -52.59 -6.77
CA GLY A 38 -7.25 -53.15 -7.13
C GLY A 38 -7.04 -53.47 -8.60
N ASN A 39 -8.09 -53.37 -9.43
CA ASN A 39 -7.96 -53.56 -10.88
C ASN A 39 -7.78 -52.19 -11.57
N PRO A 40 -6.64 -51.95 -12.26
CA PRO A 40 -6.39 -50.70 -12.98
C PRO A 40 -7.50 -50.32 -13.97
N HIS A 41 -8.10 -51.30 -14.65
CA HIS A 41 -9.19 -51.04 -15.59
C HIS A 41 -10.45 -50.48 -14.91
N ASN A 42 -10.76 -50.96 -13.71
CA ASN A 42 -11.91 -50.46 -12.95
C ASN A 42 -11.68 -49.03 -12.45
N LEU A 43 -10.44 -48.65 -12.13
CA LEU A 43 -10.07 -47.27 -11.80
C LEU A 43 -10.24 -46.35 -13.01
N SER A 44 -9.71 -46.74 -14.18
CA SER A 44 -9.88 -45.97 -15.42
C SER A 44 -11.35 -45.82 -15.80
N LEU A 45 -12.12 -46.91 -15.69
CA LEU A 45 -13.57 -46.92 -15.97
C LEU A 45 -14.31 -45.96 -15.03
N LEU A 46 -14.05 -46.05 -13.72
CA LEU A 46 -14.67 -45.17 -12.73
C LEU A 46 -14.34 -43.69 -13.02
N THR A 47 -13.08 -43.37 -13.28
CA THR A 47 -12.68 -41.99 -13.63
C THR A 47 -13.38 -41.51 -14.91
N SER A 48 -13.39 -42.30 -15.99
CA SER A 48 -14.07 -41.93 -17.24
C SER A 48 -15.56 -41.67 -17.03
N HIS A 49 -16.23 -42.51 -16.23
CA HIS A 49 -17.63 -42.31 -15.87
C HIS A 49 -17.84 -41.06 -15.01
N LEU A 50 -16.97 -40.75 -14.04
CA LEU A 50 -17.09 -39.51 -13.26
C LEU A 50 -16.96 -38.25 -14.13
N LEU A 51 -16.13 -38.28 -15.17
CA LEU A 51 -15.94 -37.14 -16.09
C LEU A 51 -17.05 -37.02 -17.15
N THR A 52 -17.76 -38.11 -17.44
CA THR A 52 -18.82 -38.15 -18.47
C THR A 52 -20.23 -38.23 -17.90
N ALA A 53 -20.39 -38.48 -16.60
CA ALA A 53 -21.67 -38.72 -15.93
C ALA A 53 -22.69 -37.58 -16.15
N PRO A 54 -23.83 -37.85 -16.82
CA PRO A 54 -24.92 -36.88 -16.96
C PRO A 54 -25.43 -36.39 -15.60
N ALA A 55 -25.47 -37.30 -14.62
CA ALA A 55 -25.85 -37.05 -13.25
C ALA A 55 -25.04 -35.93 -12.55
N LEU A 56 -23.84 -35.61 -13.05
CA LEU A 56 -22.96 -34.58 -12.48
C LEU A 56 -22.82 -33.36 -13.39
N TRP A 57 -22.90 -33.56 -14.71
CA TRP A 57 -22.53 -32.54 -15.69
C TRP A 57 -23.70 -31.96 -16.51
N ASP A 58 -24.91 -32.53 -16.43
CA ASP A 58 -26.08 -31.99 -17.15
C ASP A 58 -26.62 -30.69 -16.52
N ARG A 59 -26.55 -30.57 -15.19
CA ARG A 59 -26.93 -29.38 -14.42
C ARG A 59 -25.84 -29.03 -13.40
N PRO A 60 -24.68 -28.51 -13.84
CA PRO A 60 -23.59 -28.18 -12.94
C PRO A 60 -23.93 -26.96 -12.06
N ASP A 61 -23.56 -27.02 -10.78
CA ASP A 61 -23.61 -25.89 -9.84
C ASP A 61 -22.36 -25.02 -10.04
N GLY A 62 -22.22 -24.46 -11.25
CA GLY A 62 -21.11 -23.60 -11.60
C GLY A 62 -19.74 -24.26 -11.40
N VAL A 63 -18.77 -23.50 -10.88
CA VAL A 63 -17.42 -24.02 -10.53
C VAL A 63 -17.41 -24.89 -9.26
N ARG A 64 -18.52 -24.98 -8.51
CA ARG A 64 -18.58 -25.87 -7.34
C ARG A 64 -18.61 -27.34 -7.76
N THR A 65 -19.23 -27.67 -8.89
CA THR A 65 -19.21 -29.03 -9.44
C THR A 65 -17.77 -29.51 -9.72
N PRO A 66 -16.94 -28.81 -10.53
CA PRO A 66 -15.56 -29.22 -10.75
C PRO A 66 -14.72 -29.16 -9.46
N LEU A 67 -14.95 -28.21 -8.54
CA LEU A 67 -14.24 -28.17 -7.25
C LEU A 67 -14.53 -29.42 -6.40
N ARG A 68 -15.80 -29.83 -6.29
CA ARG A 68 -16.17 -31.06 -5.57
C ARG A 68 -15.56 -32.29 -6.24
N MET A 69 -15.54 -32.34 -7.57
CA MET A 69 -14.91 -33.45 -8.29
C MET A 69 -13.38 -33.48 -8.09
N LEU A 70 -12.71 -32.33 -8.09
CA LEU A 70 -11.29 -32.20 -7.77
C LEU A 70 -11.00 -32.77 -6.38
N SER A 71 -11.86 -32.45 -5.40
CA SER A 71 -11.71 -32.92 -4.02
C SER A 71 -11.77 -34.45 -3.87
N VAL A 72 -12.48 -35.15 -4.78
CA VAL A 72 -12.54 -36.63 -4.81
C VAL A 72 -11.16 -37.21 -5.13
N PHE A 73 -10.50 -36.70 -6.18
CA PHE A 73 -9.17 -37.17 -6.58
C PHE A 73 -8.08 -36.73 -5.59
N HIS A 74 -8.20 -35.53 -5.03
CA HIS A 74 -7.36 -35.04 -3.94
C HIS A 74 -7.42 -35.97 -2.72
N ALA A 75 -8.62 -36.23 -2.19
CA ALA A 75 -8.78 -37.10 -1.03
C ALA A 75 -8.28 -38.54 -1.29
N ALA A 76 -8.53 -39.07 -2.50
CA ALA A 76 -8.07 -40.39 -2.88
C ALA A 76 -6.54 -40.46 -2.91
N VAL A 77 -5.85 -39.56 -3.61
CA VAL A 77 -4.37 -39.59 -3.70
C VAL A 77 -3.71 -39.39 -2.34
N THR A 78 -4.23 -38.47 -1.51
CA THR A 78 -3.70 -38.22 -0.17
C THR A 78 -3.78 -39.49 0.69
N THR A 79 -4.89 -40.23 0.61
CA THR A 79 -5.06 -41.51 1.32
C THR A 79 -4.06 -42.56 0.83
N ILE A 80 -3.87 -42.68 -0.49
CA ILE A 80 -2.95 -43.63 -1.09
C ILE A 80 -1.49 -43.31 -0.72
N VAL A 81 -1.09 -42.04 -0.81
CA VAL A 81 0.28 -41.60 -0.49
C VAL A 81 0.60 -41.80 0.98
N ASN A 82 -0.32 -41.42 1.88
CA ASN A 82 -0.17 -41.67 3.33
C ASN A 82 0.04 -43.15 3.62
N HIS A 83 -0.79 -44.02 3.02
CA HIS A 83 -0.64 -45.46 3.20
C HIS A 83 0.72 -45.97 2.71
N HIS A 84 1.16 -45.57 1.52
CA HIS A 84 2.47 -45.98 1.00
C HIS A 84 3.63 -45.45 1.84
N ASN A 85 3.50 -44.25 2.40
CA ASN A 85 4.47 -43.67 3.32
C ASN A 85 4.54 -44.48 4.63
N ASP A 86 3.40 -44.83 5.21
CA ASP A 86 3.33 -45.66 6.41
C ASP A 86 3.89 -47.06 6.19
N VAL A 87 3.65 -47.67 5.01
CA VAL A 87 4.25 -48.96 4.64
C VAL A 87 5.77 -48.84 4.56
N ARG A 88 6.32 -47.79 3.93
CA ARG A 88 7.77 -47.55 3.83
C ARG A 88 8.44 -47.35 5.19
N HIS A 89 7.75 -46.71 6.13
CA HIS A 89 8.26 -46.46 7.48
C HIS A 89 7.84 -47.51 8.51
N ASN A 90 7.29 -48.65 8.10
CA ASN A 90 6.81 -49.73 8.97
C ASN A 90 5.79 -49.28 10.03
N LYS A 91 5.00 -48.24 9.73
CA LYS A 91 3.91 -47.70 10.58
C LYS A 91 2.53 -48.23 10.15
N ALA A 92 2.43 -48.87 8.99
CA ALA A 92 1.16 -49.37 8.48
C ALA A 92 0.58 -50.49 9.37
N ALA A 93 -0.72 -50.42 9.64
CA ALA A 93 -1.45 -51.47 10.36
C ALA A 93 -1.41 -52.80 9.59
N LYS A 94 -1.22 -53.92 10.31
CA LYS A 94 -1.30 -55.26 9.71
C LYS A 94 -2.73 -55.52 9.23
N LEU A 95 -2.86 -55.89 7.95
CA LEU A 95 -4.14 -56.23 7.33
C LEU A 95 -4.79 -57.42 8.07
N ALA A 96 -6.04 -57.25 8.49
CA ALA A 96 -6.81 -58.36 9.02
C ALA A 96 -7.24 -59.31 7.87
N PRO A 97 -7.42 -60.61 8.13
CA PRO A 97 -7.89 -61.56 7.12
C PRO A 97 -9.20 -61.10 6.47
N GLY A 98 -9.20 -60.93 5.14
CA GLY A 98 -10.36 -60.50 4.36
C GLY A 98 -10.49 -58.98 4.12
N GLN A 99 -9.60 -58.15 4.68
CA GLN A 99 -9.55 -56.72 4.34
C GLN A 99 -8.81 -56.49 3.01
N THR A 100 -9.36 -55.62 2.16
CA THR A 100 -8.69 -55.15 0.94
C THR A 100 -7.62 -54.13 1.29
N PRO A 101 -6.38 -54.23 0.77
CA PRO A 101 -5.36 -53.22 0.95
C PRO A 101 -5.81 -51.86 0.41
N ILE A 102 -5.37 -50.77 1.06
CA ILE A 102 -5.57 -49.41 0.55
C ILE A 102 -4.82 -49.29 -0.79
N GLY A 103 -5.49 -48.76 -1.81
CA GLY A 103 -5.03 -48.77 -3.19
C GLY A 103 -5.20 -50.10 -3.91
N GLY A 104 -5.91 -51.05 -3.29
CA GLY A 104 -6.18 -52.37 -3.86
C GLY A 104 -4.93 -53.20 -4.17
N GLY A 105 -3.79 -52.83 -3.57
CA GLY A 105 -2.50 -53.51 -3.74
C GLY A 105 -1.66 -53.01 -4.91
N LEU A 106 -2.11 -51.98 -5.62
CA LEU A 106 -1.34 -51.35 -6.71
C LEU A 106 -0.23 -50.46 -6.15
N SER A 107 0.87 -50.35 -6.90
CA SER A 107 1.85 -49.30 -6.63
C SER A 107 1.26 -47.91 -6.91
N LEU A 108 1.78 -46.87 -6.25
CA LEU A 108 1.34 -45.49 -6.50
C LEU A 108 1.39 -45.10 -7.98
N ASP A 109 2.45 -45.50 -8.70
CA ASP A 109 2.60 -45.18 -10.13
C ASP A 109 1.58 -45.89 -11.01
N GLU A 110 1.28 -47.17 -10.76
CA GLU A 110 0.23 -47.90 -11.46
C GLU A 110 -1.16 -47.34 -11.17
N TRP A 111 -1.43 -46.99 -9.90
CA TRP A 111 -2.69 -46.40 -9.49
C TRP A 111 -2.92 -45.03 -10.17
N VAL A 112 -1.91 -44.15 -10.14
CA VAL A 112 -1.99 -42.83 -10.79
C VAL A 112 -2.18 -42.97 -12.30
N ARG A 113 -1.42 -43.86 -12.95
CA ARG A 113 -1.60 -44.11 -14.40
C ARG A 113 -2.99 -44.63 -14.72
N ALA A 114 -3.54 -45.54 -13.90
CA ALA A 114 -4.88 -46.06 -14.09
C ALA A 114 -5.95 -44.96 -13.97
N VAL A 115 -5.83 -44.08 -12.97
CA VAL A 115 -6.74 -42.94 -12.80
C VAL A 115 -6.63 -41.97 -13.99
N VAL A 116 -5.42 -41.58 -14.37
CA VAL A 116 -5.17 -40.66 -15.50
C VAL A 116 -5.64 -41.26 -16.83
N ALA A 117 -5.50 -42.57 -17.03
CA ALA A 117 -5.99 -43.25 -18.24
C ALA A 117 -7.52 -43.18 -18.41
N GLY A 118 -8.26 -42.94 -17.33
CA GLY A 118 -9.71 -42.69 -17.39
C GLY A 118 -10.07 -41.28 -17.89
N ALA A 119 -9.13 -40.34 -17.90
CA ALA A 119 -9.30 -39.03 -18.55
C ALA A 119 -9.05 -39.16 -20.06
N ASP A 120 -9.90 -39.95 -20.72
CA ASP A 120 -9.81 -40.30 -22.13
C ASP A 120 -10.60 -39.32 -23.02
N ASP A 121 -10.57 -39.56 -24.33
CA ASP A 121 -11.19 -38.72 -25.36
C ASP A 121 -12.73 -38.67 -25.28
N ARG A 122 -13.36 -39.49 -24.42
CA ARG A 122 -14.80 -39.44 -24.17
C ARG A 122 -15.20 -38.21 -23.36
N SER A 123 -14.28 -37.62 -22.62
CA SER A 123 -14.50 -36.43 -21.80
C SER A 123 -13.77 -35.21 -22.39
N ARG A 124 -14.31 -34.01 -22.13
CA ARG A 124 -13.71 -32.75 -22.61
C ARG A 124 -12.36 -32.51 -21.92
N ARG A 125 -11.41 -31.87 -22.62
CA ARG A 125 -10.03 -31.69 -22.13
C ARG A 125 -9.97 -30.88 -20.83
N TRP A 126 -10.83 -29.87 -20.68
CA TRP A 126 -10.92 -29.11 -19.44
C TRP A 126 -11.36 -29.95 -18.23
N LYS A 127 -12.08 -31.06 -18.43
CA LYS A 127 -12.44 -32.00 -17.35
C LYS A 127 -11.25 -32.85 -16.91
N HIS A 128 -10.28 -33.08 -17.79
CA HIS A 128 -9.05 -33.81 -17.44
C HIS A 128 -8.23 -33.04 -16.39
N LEU A 129 -8.30 -31.70 -16.42
CA LEU A 129 -7.66 -30.84 -15.43
C LEU A 129 -8.15 -31.12 -14.01
N VAL A 130 -9.43 -31.42 -13.84
CA VAL A 130 -10.02 -31.73 -12.52
C VAL A 130 -9.32 -32.92 -11.87
N VAL A 131 -9.02 -33.97 -12.66
CA VAL A 131 -8.30 -35.15 -12.20
C VAL A 131 -6.84 -34.80 -11.90
N LEU A 132 -6.14 -34.24 -12.88
CA LEU A 132 -4.70 -33.98 -12.80
C LEU A 132 -4.36 -32.98 -11.68
N THR A 133 -5.18 -31.94 -11.52
CA THR A 133 -5.04 -30.97 -10.43
C THR A 133 -5.33 -31.60 -9.08
N GLY A 134 -6.39 -32.41 -8.94
CA GLY A 134 -6.69 -33.10 -7.69
C GLY A 134 -5.54 -34.00 -7.25
N LEU A 135 -4.94 -34.75 -8.19
CA LEU A 135 -3.76 -35.57 -7.93
C LEU A 135 -2.54 -34.72 -7.53
N LEU A 136 -2.25 -33.65 -8.27
CA LEU A 136 -1.07 -32.82 -8.03
C LEU A 136 -1.13 -32.08 -6.69
N ILE A 137 -2.26 -31.46 -6.37
CA ILE A 137 -2.45 -30.73 -5.12
C ILE A 137 -2.48 -31.69 -3.93
N GLY A 138 -3.11 -32.86 -4.07
CA GLY A 138 -3.15 -33.84 -2.98
C GLY A 138 -1.76 -34.36 -2.60
N ILE A 139 -0.84 -34.46 -3.57
CA ILE A 139 0.58 -34.77 -3.31
C ILE A 139 1.29 -33.54 -2.72
N GLY A 140 1.12 -32.35 -3.32
CA GLY A 140 1.77 -31.12 -2.86
C GLY A 140 1.39 -30.72 -1.43
N SER A 141 0.12 -30.90 -1.04
CA SER A 141 -0.36 -30.62 0.31
C SER A 141 0.34 -31.47 1.38
N LEU A 142 0.69 -32.73 1.06
CA LEU A 142 1.43 -33.59 1.98
C LEU A 142 2.89 -33.14 2.14
N GLU A 143 3.51 -32.64 1.08
CA GLU A 143 4.86 -32.06 1.17
C GLU A 143 4.87 -30.76 1.99
N GLU A 144 3.86 -29.91 1.82
CA GLU A 144 3.69 -28.70 2.65
C GLU A 144 3.48 -29.03 4.13
N GLN A 145 2.86 -30.18 4.43
CA GLN A 145 2.75 -30.73 5.80
C GLN A 145 4.06 -31.34 6.32
N GLY A 146 5.16 -31.27 5.57
CA GLY A 146 6.49 -31.74 5.98
C GLY A 146 6.77 -33.21 5.66
N MET A 147 5.95 -33.86 4.83
CA MET A 147 6.20 -35.25 4.41
C MET A 147 7.30 -35.30 3.33
N ASP A 148 8.35 -36.10 3.56
CA ASP A 148 9.38 -36.35 2.55
C ASP A 148 8.89 -37.33 1.48
N LEU A 149 8.61 -36.78 0.29
CA LEU A 149 8.07 -37.51 -0.86
C LEU A 149 9.07 -37.67 -2.01
N TYR A 150 10.38 -37.73 -1.74
CA TYR A 150 11.40 -37.93 -2.79
C TYR A 150 11.09 -39.11 -3.73
N TRP A 151 10.51 -40.17 -3.19
CA TRP A 151 10.13 -41.41 -3.89
C TRP A 151 8.92 -41.26 -4.82
N ALA A 152 8.09 -40.23 -4.64
CA ALA A 152 6.96 -39.90 -5.50
C ALA A 152 7.29 -38.81 -6.54
N SER A 153 8.47 -38.19 -6.48
CA SER A 153 8.83 -37.01 -7.28
C SER A 153 8.77 -37.26 -8.80
N ALA A 154 9.20 -38.43 -9.28
CA ALA A 154 9.17 -38.76 -10.71
C ALA A 154 7.73 -38.86 -11.25
N MET A 155 6.81 -39.43 -10.45
CA MET A 155 5.40 -39.51 -10.80
C MET A 155 4.76 -38.12 -10.73
N ARG A 156 5.06 -37.34 -9.69
CA ARG A 156 4.57 -35.95 -9.55
C ARG A 156 4.94 -35.10 -10.76
N LYS A 157 6.20 -35.16 -11.21
CA LYS A 157 6.66 -34.46 -12.43
C LYS A 157 5.89 -34.89 -13.69
N ARG A 158 5.53 -36.17 -13.83
CA ARG A 158 4.71 -36.64 -14.96
C ARG A 158 3.30 -36.08 -14.90
N VAL A 159 2.68 -36.03 -13.71
CA VAL A 159 1.34 -35.44 -13.50
C VAL A 159 1.37 -33.94 -13.79
N GLU A 160 2.40 -33.24 -13.34
CA GLU A 160 2.63 -31.82 -13.61
C GLU A 160 2.73 -31.54 -15.13
N ALA A 161 3.61 -32.25 -15.83
CA ALA A 161 3.76 -32.11 -17.27
C ALA A 161 2.46 -32.48 -18.03
N ALA A 162 1.70 -33.45 -17.53
CA ALA A 162 0.40 -33.81 -18.08
C ALA A 162 -0.64 -32.71 -17.85
N LEU A 163 -0.64 -32.07 -16.67
CA LEU A 163 -1.54 -30.95 -16.36
C LEU A 163 -1.31 -29.78 -17.30
N VAL A 164 -0.05 -29.41 -17.56
CA VAL A 164 0.28 -28.30 -18.48
C VAL A 164 -0.12 -28.63 -19.92
N ARG A 165 0.18 -29.83 -20.41
CA ARG A 165 -0.29 -30.27 -21.74
C ARG A 165 -1.81 -30.27 -21.85
N ALA A 166 -2.51 -30.80 -20.85
CA ALA A 166 -3.97 -30.80 -20.82
C ALA A 166 -4.52 -29.38 -20.77
N THR A 167 -3.86 -28.46 -20.08
CA THR A 167 -4.25 -27.04 -19.99
C THR A 167 -4.22 -26.40 -21.37
N ASN A 168 -3.11 -26.54 -22.10
CA ASN A 168 -2.97 -25.97 -23.43
C ASN A 168 -4.02 -26.55 -24.41
N LEU A 169 -4.25 -27.86 -24.37
CA LEU A 169 -5.29 -28.48 -25.20
C LEU A 169 -6.71 -28.02 -24.82
N ALA A 170 -6.97 -27.81 -23.52
CA ALA A 170 -8.24 -27.31 -23.04
C ALA A 170 -8.49 -25.86 -23.46
N LEU A 171 -7.46 -25.01 -23.43
CA LEU A 171 -7.53 -23.61 -23.86
C LEU A 171 -7.90 -23.50 -25.35
N VAL A 172 -7.27 -24.29 -26.22
CA VAL A 172 -7.61 -24.36 -27.64
C VAL A 172 -9.07 -24.79 -27.83
N GLN A 173 -9.49 -25.86 -27.14
CA GLN A 173 -10.85 -26.37 -27.24
C GLN A 173 -11.91 -25.35 -26.78
N VAL A 174 -11.65 -24.62 -25.70
CA VAL A 174 -12.57 -23.59 -25.18
C VAL A 174 -12.69 -22.43 -26.16
N ARG A 175 -11.58 -22.00 -26.76
CA ARG A 175 -11.57 -20.93 -27.76
C ARG A 175 -12.35 -21.30 -29.02
N GLU A 176 -12.17 -22.51 -29.54
CA GLU A 176 -12.82 -22.96 -30.77
C GLU A 176 -14.33 -23.17 -30.63
N ARG A 177 -14.79 -23.60 -29.45
CA ARG A 177 -16.18 -24.06 -29.26
C ARG A 177 -17.15 -22.98 -28.78
N SER A 178 -16.67 -21.84 -28.30
CA SER A 178 -17.50 -20.72 -27.79
C SER A 178 -18.70 -21.21 -26.96
N GLU A 179 -18.43 -21.95 -25.87
CA GLU A 179 -19.47 -22.56 -25.05
C GLU A 179 -20.33 -21.50 -24.35
N ALA A 180 -21.67 -21.55 -24.52
CA ALA A 180 -22.61 -20.57 -23.98
C ALA A 180 -22.53 -20.38 -22.45
N ASP A 181 -22.26 -21.45 -21.70
CA ASP A 181 -22.19 -21.40 -20.23
C ASP A 181 -20.79 -21.04 -19.70
N GLY A 182 -19.76 -21.04 -20.55
CA GLY A 182 -18.38 -20.70 -20.18
C GLY A 182 -17.70 -21.63 -19.16
N LEU A 183 -18.34 -22.72 -18.74
CA LEU A 183 -17.87 -23.61 -17.65
C LEU A 183 -16.46 -24.18 -17.90
N GLY A 184 -16.10 -24.47 -19.15
CA GLY A 184 -14.77 -24.94 -19.50
C GLY A 184 -13.67 -23.95 -19.11
N GLY A 185 -13.83 -22.68 -19.48
CA GLY A 185 -12.89 -21.60 -19.13
C GLY A 185 -12.84 -21.34 -17.62
N GLN A 186 -14.02 -21.37 -16.96
CA GLN A 186 -14.11 -21.21 -15.51
C GLN A 186 -13.40 -22.36 -14.76
N THR A 187 -13.49 -23.59 -15.28
CA THR A 187 -12.80 -24.76 -14.70
C THR A 187 -11.29 -24.68 -14.91
N ILE A 188 -10.81 -24.22 -16.06
CA ILE A 188 -9.37 -23.95 -16.29
C ILE A 188 -8.86 -22.94 -15.26
N THR A 189 -9.58 -21.82 -15.09
CA THR A 189 -9.24 -20.79 -14.09
C THR A 189 -9.18 -21.35 -12.68
N LEU A 190 -10.20 -22.11 -12.26
CA LEU A 190 -10.26 -22.73 -10.93
C LEU A 190 -9.08 -23.70 -10.70
N THR A 191 -8.87 -24.62 -11.64
CA THR A 191 -7.86 -25.68 -11.52
C THR A 191 -6.45 -25.11 -11.48
N LEU A 192 -6.14 -24.14 -12.33
CA LEU A 192 -4.84 -23.45 -12.31
C LEU A 192 -4.68 -22.60 -11.05
N ASN A 193 -5.71 -21.85 -10.61
CA ASN A 193 -5.61 -21.04 -9.40
C ASN A 193 -5.21 -21.87 -8.17
N HIS A 194 -5.73 -23.10 -8.05
CA HIS A 194 -5.36 -24.02 -6.98
C HIS A 194 -4.03 -24.76 -7.23
N ALA A 195 -3.71 -25.12 -8.48
CA ALA A 195 -2.51 -25.92 -8.80
C ALA A 195 -1.23 -25.08 -8.94
N PHE A 196 -1.34 -23.79 -9.24
CA PHE A 196 -0.22 -22.99 -9.75
C PHE A 196 0.99 -22.98 -8.82
N GLY A 197 0.77 -22.95 -7.50
CA GLY A 197 1.84 -23.05 -6.50
C GLY A 197 2.61 -24.37 -6.54
N CYS A 198 1.96 -25.47 -6.92
CA CYS A 198 2.52 -26.81 -6.94
C CYS A 198 3.28 -27.16 -8.24
N ILE A 199 3.13 -26.35 -9.30
CA ILE A 199 3.82 -26.50 -10.58
C ILE A 199 5.20 -25.86 -10.48
N GLY A 200 6.25 -26.56 -10.88
CA GLY A 200 7.63 -26.07 -10.96
C GLY A 200 7.83 -25.06 -12.09
N HIS A 201 8.87 -24.24 -11.96
CA HIS A 201 9.13 -23.12 -12.87
C HIS A 201 9.25 -23.54 -14.35
N LEU A 202 9.91 -24.67 -14.63
CA LEU A 202 10.13 -25.14 -16.01
C LEU A 202 8.82 -25.55 -16.72
N GLU A 203 7.85 -26.10 -15.99
CA GLU A 203 6.58 -26.50 -16.58
C GLU A 203 5.64 -25.29 -16.73
N ARG A 204 5.72 -24.30 -15.82
CA ARG A 204 4.96 -23.05 -15.96
C ARG A 204 5.26 -22.34 -17.29
N THR A 205 6.52 -22.31 -17.72
CA THR A 205 6.89 -21.66 -19.00
C THR A 205 6.31 -22.36 -20.24
N GLN A 206 5.80 -23.59 -20.11
CA GLN A 206 5.16 -24.33 -21.21
C GLN A 206 3.66 -24.00 -21.34
N ILE A 207 3.06 -23.27 -20.40
CA ILE A 207 1.66 -22.85 -20.47
C ILE A 207 1.51 -21.79 -21.58
N ASP A 208 0.48 -21.91 -22.41
CA ASP A 208 0.14 -20.91 -23.41
C ASP A 208 -0.57 -19.71 -22.77
N TYR A 209 0.22 -18.74 -22.32
CA TYR A 209 -0.28 -17.53 -21.66
C TYR A 209 -1.10 -16.62 -22.59
N ASP A 210 -0.86 -16.66 -23.91
CA ASP A 210 -1.61 -15.87 -24.88
C ASP A 210 -3.08 -16.33 -24.93
N LEU A 211 -3.32 -17.64 -24.80
CA LEU A 211 -4.68 -18.20 -24.69
C LEU A 211 -5.24 -18.13 -23.27
N LEU A 212 -4.38 -18.24 -22.25
CA LEU A 212 -4.81 -18.28 -20.86
C LEU A 212 -5.28 -16.92 -20.33
N LEU A 213 -4.56 -15.83 -20.62
CA LEU A 213 -4.85 -14.51 -20.04
C LEU A 213 -6.29 -14.05 -20.31
N PRO A 214 -6.83 -14.13 -21.56
CA PRO A 214 -8.22 -13.78 -21.83
C PRO A 214 -9.23 -14.63 -21.03
N VAL A 215 -8.96 -15.93 -20.85
CA VAL A 215 -9.82 -16.83 -20.09
C VAL A 215 -9.85 -16.44 -18.61
N LEU A 216 -8.70 -16.09 -18.03
CA LEU A 216 -8.63 -15.67 -16.64
C LEU A 216 -9.37 -14.35 -16.40
N ILE A 217 -9.19 -13.35 -17.26
CA ILE A 217 -9.84 -12.03 -17.17
C ILE A 217 -11.34 -12.15 -17.37
N GLY A 218 -11.77 -12.86 -18.42
CA GLY A 218 -13.18 -13.13 -18.69
C GLY A 218 -13.86 -13.84 -17.50
N THR A 219 -13.17 -14.81 -16.90
CA THR A 219 -13.69 -15.53 -15.73
C THR A 219 -13.76 -14.64 -14.50
N ALA A 220 -12.68 -13.93 -14.15
CA ALA A 220 -12.58 -13.17 -12.90
C ALA A 220 -13.49 -11.94 -12.87
N PHE A 221 -13.62 -11.21 -13.98
CA PHE A 221 -14.31 -9.92 -14.00
C PHE A 221 -15.71 -9.98 -14.62
N TYR A 222 -15.94 -10.83 -15.62
CA TYR A 222 -17.17 -10.78 -16.42
C TYR A 222 -18.12 -11.95 -16.18
N SER A 223 -17.61 -13.11 -15.78
CA SER A 223 -18.43 -14.31 -15.62
C SER A 223 -19.31 -14.28 -14.35
N ASN A 224 -20.28 -15.19 -14.33
CA ASN A 224 -21.12 -15.49 -13.16
C ASN A 224 -20.37 -16.12 -11.99
N GLU A 225 -19.09 -16.44 -12.15
CA GLU A 225 -18.24 -17.00 -11.11
C GLU A 225 -17.27 -15.96 -10.50
N GLY A 226 -17.14 -14.81 -11.17
CA GLY A 226 -16.33 -13.67 -10.76
C GLY A 226 -17.19 -12.50 -10.30
N PHE A 227 -16.79 -11.28 -10.69
CA PHE A 227 -17.46 -10.03 -10.32
C PHE A 227 -18.68 -9.65 -11.16
N GLN A 228 -19.11 -10.47 -12.13
CA GLN A 228 -20.32 -10.24 -12.95
C GLN A 228 -20.39 -8.85 -13.59
N SER A 229 -19.27 -8.34 -14.10
CA SER A 229 -19.16 -6.99 -14.68
C SER A 229 -19.65 -5.87 -13.75
N ALA A 230 -19.60 -6.09 -12.43
CA ALA A 230 -20.13 -5.21 -11.39
C ALA A 230 -21.66 -4.94 -11.42
N TYR A 231 -22.44 -5.67 -12.24
CA TYR A 231 -23.89 -5.45 -12.37
C TYR A 231 -24.70 -5.68 -11.09
N PHE A 232 -24.13 -6.38 -10.10
CA PHE A 232 -24.78 -6.58 -8.80
C PHE A 232 -24.99 -5.27 -8.03
N LEU A 233 -24.19 -4.23 -8.31
CA LEU A 233 -24.30 -2.92 -7.66
C LEU A 233 -25.59 -2.18 -8.04
N GLY A 234 -26.01 -2.24 -9.31
CA GLY A 234 -27.25 -1.58 -9.75
C GLY A 234 -28.50 -2.15 -9.11
N GLY A 235 -28.47 -3.42 -8.70
CA GLY A 235 -29.57 -4.07 -7.98
C GLY A 235 -29.72 -3.64 -6.52
N LEU A 236 -28.70 -2.98 -5.94
CA LEU A 236 -28.73 -2.56 -4.53
C LEU A 236 -29.82 -1.51 -4.26
N ASP A 237 -30.00 -0.55 -5.18
CA ASP A 237 -30.88 0.60 -4.94
C ASP A 237 -32.36 0.22 -4.71
N LEU A 238 -32.81 -0.90 -5.28
CA LEU A 238 -34.17 -1.43 -5.11
C LEU A 238 -34.47 -1.83 -3.65
N ASP A 239 -33.43 -2.29 -2.95
CA ASP A 239 -33.52 -2.85 -1.60
C ASP A 239 -32.99 -1.87 -0.52
N VAL A 240 -32.22 -0.85 -0.90
CA VAL A 240 -31.80 0.25 -0.01
C VAL A 240 -32.93 1.28 0.10
N ARG A 241 -33.50 1.42 1.31
CA ARG A 241 -34.69 2.23 1.56
C ARG A 241 -34.45 3.25 2.65
N THR A 242 -35.08 4.42 2.52
CA THR A 242 -35.15 5.42 3.59
C THR A 242 -36.19 4.99 4.62
N THR A 243 -35.80 4.87 5.88
CA THR A 243 -36.69 4.54 6.99
C THR A 243 -37.46 5.77 7.47
N GLN A 244 -38.40 5.58 8.39
CA GLN A 244 -39.16 6.69 9.00
C GLN A 244 -38.27 7.67 9.78
N SER A 245 -37.07 7.23 10.19
CA SER A 245 -36.08 8.08 10.88
C SER A 245 -35.31 9.00 9.91
N GLY A 246 -35.51 8.85 8.59
CA GLY A 246 -34.75 9.55 7.56
C GLY A 246 -33.41 8.90 7.22
N LYS A 247 -33.03 7.82 7.91
CA LYS A 247 -31.79 7.06 7.65
C LYS A 247 -31.98 6.03 6.54
N LEU A 248 -30.88 5.62 5.90
CA LEU A 248 -30.91 4.49 4.98
C LEU A 248 -30.77 3.18 5.74
N ASP A 249 -31.67 2.25 5.43
CA ASP A 249 -31.58 0.85 5.83
C ASP A 249 -31.33 -0.03 4.61
N TRP A 250 -30.51 -1.06 4.84
CA TRP A 250 -30.26 -2.12 3.89
C TRP A 250 -30.27 -3.45 4.64
N SER A 251 -31.46 -4.06 4.69
CA SER A 251 -31.70 -5.27 5.49
C SER A 251 -30.89 -6.47 4.97
N PRO A 252 -30.30 -7.30 5.86
CA PRO A 252 -29.64 -8.56 5.50
C PRO A 252 -30.58 -9.62 4.91
N HIS A 253 -31.89 -9.42 5.01
CA HIS A 253 -32.87 -10.33 4.41
C HIS A 253 -33.18 -9.98 2.95
N SER A 254 -32.68 -8.85 2.45
CA SER A 254 -32.88 -8.38 1.09
C SER A 254 -32.25 -9.30 0.05
N SER A 255 -32.80 -9.25 -1.16
CA SER A 255 -32.31 -10.06 -2.28
C SER A 255 -30.94 -9.59 -2.75
N SER A 256 -30.72 -8.28 -2.75
CA SER A 256 -29.48 -7.64 -3.17
C SER A 256 -28.32 -7.93 -2.20
N TYR A 257 -28.56 -7.96 -0.89
CA TYR A 257 -27.55 -8.38 0.10
C TYR A 257 -27.20 -9.86 -0.03
N ARG A 258 -28.20 -10.74 -0.21
CA ARG A 258 -27.94 -12.16 -0.48
C ARG A 258 -27.10 -12.37 -1.75
N GLN A 259 -27.32 -11.55 -2.78
CA GLN A 259 -26.48 -11.60 -3.98
C GLN A 259 -25.02 -11.25 -3.66
N VAL A 260 -24.75 -10.22 -2.85
CA VAL A 260 -23.40 -9.88 -2.38
C VAL A 260 -22.78 -11.04 -1.61
N GLU A 261 -23.50 -11.65 -0.67
CA GLU A 261 -23.04 -12.83 0.08
C GLU A 261 -22.75 -14.02 -0.86
N VAL A 262 -23.58 -14.25 -1.87
CA VAL A 262 -23.35 -15.31 -2.86
C VAL A 262 -22.06 -15.05 -3.64
N ILE A 263 -21.82 -13.81 -4.10
CA ILE A 263 -20.62 -13.45 -4.86
C ILE A 263 -19.37 -13.64 -3.99
N MET A 264 -19.37 -13.16 -2.75
CA MET A 264 -18.24 -13.31 -1.83
C MET A 264 -17.90 -14.78 -1.53
N ASN A 265 -18.91 -15.65 -1.49
CA ASN A 265 -18.75 -17.08 -1.23
C ASN A 265 -18.48 -17.93 -2.50
N ARG A 266 -18.27 -17.30 -3.67
CA ARG A 266 -17.82 -18.01 -4.87
C ARG A 266 -16.36 -18.45 -4.70
N PRO A 267 -15.99 -19.68 -5.08
CA PRO A 267 -14.63 -20.17 -4.90
C PRO A 267 -13.54 -19.28 -5.50
N LEU A 268 -13.80 -18.66 -6.66
CA LEU A 268 -12.84 -17.78 -7.33
C LEU A 268 -12.72 -16.40 -6.67
N VAL A 269 -13.83 -15.86 -6.13
CA VAL A 269 -13.83 -14.56 -5.43
C VAL A 269 -13.20 -14.70 -4.04
N SER A 270 -13.51 -15.78 -3.32
CA SER A 270 -12.88 -16.06 -2.02
C SER A 270 -11.37 -16.28 -2.11
N SER A 271 -10.88 -16.70 -3.29
CA SER A 271 -9.46 -16.90 -3.60
C SER A 271 -8.92 -15.88 -4.60
N MET A 272 -9.48 -14.67 -4.61
CA MET A 272 -9.12 -13.62 -5.57
C MET A 272 -7.67 -13.14 -5.43
N GLY A 273 -7.07 -13.20 -4.23
CA GLY A 273 -5.66 -12.85 -4.03
C GLY A 273 -4.69 -13.73 -4.83
N PRO A 274 -4.72 -15.08 -4.68
CA PRO A 274 -4.02 -16.00 -5.57
C PRO A 274 -4.37 -15.83 -7.05
N LEU A 275 -5.66 -15.65 -7.39
CA LEU A 275 -6.10 -15.54 -8.78
C LEU A 275 -5.54 -14.30 -9.48
N SER A 276 -5.57 -13.14 -8.82
CA SER A 276 -4.99 -11.91 -9.35
C SER A 276 -3.47 -12.00 -9.54
N ARG A 277 -2.76 -12.74 -8.66
CA ARG A 277 -1.33 -13.03 -8.86
C ARG A 277 -1.08 -13.96 -10.06
N LEU A 278 -1.94 -14.96 -10.28
CA LEU A 278 -1.88 -15.80 -11.47
C LEU A 278 -2.12 -14.99 -12.75
N ILE A 279 -3.08 -14.06 -12.72
CA ILE A 279 -3.33 -13.14 -13.84
C ILE A 279 -2.11 -12.24 -14.08
N ALA A 280 -1.57 -11.61 -13.03
CA ALA A 280 -0.37 -10.77 -13.14
C ALA A 280 0.83 -11.56 -13.70
N HIS A 281 1.04 -12.79 -13.23
CA HIS A 281 2.07 -13.67 -13.79
C HIS A 281 1.80 -14.02 -15.26
N SER A 282 0.53 -14.19 -15.65
CA SER A 282 0.17 -14.43 -17.04
C SER A 282 0.50 -13.21 -17.91
N VAL A 283 0.22 -11.99 -17.42
CA VAL A 283 0.62 -10.73 -18.09
C VAL A 283 2.13 -10.67 -18.31
N GLU A 284 2.92 -11.06 -17.31
CA GLU A 284 4.38 -11.05 -17.41
C GLU A 284 4.94 -12.04 -18.45
N ASN A 285 4.18 -13.09 -18.79
CA ASN A 285 4.63 -14.20 -19.64
C ASN A 285 3.91 -14.30 -21.00
N VAL A 286 2.92 -13.44 -21.26
CA VAL A 286 2.29 -13.29 -22.58
C VAL A 286 3.35 -12.87 -23.61
N LYS A 287 3.29 -13.47 -24.79
CA LYS A 287 4.20 -13.20 -25.91
C LYS A 287 3.70 -12.09 -26.80
N ASN A 288 2.37 -11.98 -26.95
CA ASN A 288 1.76 -10.95 -27.79
C ASN A 288 1.34 -9.72 -26.97
N PRO A 289 2.03 -8.57 -27.10
CA PRO A 289 1.72 -7.34 -26.35
C PRO A 289 0.29 -6.83 -26.57
N TRP A 290 -0.33 -7.14 -27.71
CA TRP A 290 -1.70 -6.70 -28.01
C TRP A 290 -2.73 -7.29 -27.05
N ILE A 291 -2.50 -8.51 -26.55
CA ILE A 291 -3.40 -9.16 -25.59
C ILE A 291 -3.40 -8.40 -24.25
N ILE A 292 -2.25 -7.83 -23.86
CA ILE A 292 -2.15 -6.97 -22.68
C ILE A 292 -2.97 -5.69 -22.88
N GLN A 293 -2.95 -5.10 -24.08
CA GLN A 293 -3.77 -3.92 -24.40
C GLN A 293 -5.27 -4.25 -24.33
N THR A 294 -5.71 -5.37 -24.92
CA THR A 294 -7.11 -5.81 -24.83
C THR A 294 -7.54 -6.05 -23.38
N MET A 295 -6.69 -6.68 -22.57
CA MET A 295 -6.96 -6.84 -21.14
C MET A 295 -7.07 -5.48 -20.43
N MET A 296 -6.22 -4.52 -20.77
CA MET A 296 -6.28 -3.18 -20.17
C MET A 296 -7.59 -2.46 -20.53
N ASP A 297 -8.08 -2.62 -21.76
CA ASP A 297 -9.40 -2.13 -22.18
C ASP A 297 -10.52 -2.81 -21.37
N ASP A 298 -10.42 -4.11 -21.14
CA ASP A 298 -11.34 -4.87 -20.29
C ASP A 298 -11.33 -4.30 -18.85
N LEU A 299 -10.18 -4.20 -18.19
CA LEU A 299 -10.08 -3.65 -16.83
C LEU A 299 -10.62 -2.22 -16.74
N ALA A 300 -10.34 -1.38 -17.74
CA ALA A 300 -10.89 -0.04 -17.83
C ALA A 300 -12.43 -0.05 -17.98
N SER A 301 -12.96 -0.96 -18.79
CA SER A 301 -14.41 -1.14 -18.97
C SER A 301 -15.09 -1.62 -17.68
N PHE A 302 -14.50 -2.61 -16.99
CA PHE A 302 -14.98 -3.10 -15.70
C PHE A 302 -14.99 -2.01 -14.64
N SER A 303 -13.89 -1.27 -14.47
CA SER A 303 -13.81 -0.19 -13.49
C SER A 303 -14.83 0.92 -13.76
N ARG A 304 -15.01 1.31 -15.03
CA ARG A 304 -16.03 2.29 -15.43
C ARG A 304 -17.44 1.80 -15.14
N ALA A 305 -17.74 0.54 -15.45
CA ALA A 305 -19.02 -0.07 -15.13
C ALA A 305 -19.26 -0.02 -13.62
N LEU A 306 -18.26 -0.38 -12.82
CA LEU A 306 -18.32 -0.37 -11.36
C LEU A 306 -18.62 1.04 -10.81
N THR A 307 -17.93 2.10 -11.25
CA THR A 307 -18.25 3.48 -10.84
C THR A 307 -19.65 3.91 -11.28
N THR A 308 -20.05 3.53 -12.50
CA THR A 308 -21.35 3.90 -13.08
C THR A 308 -22.49 3.27 -12.28
N GLN A 309 -22.36 1.98 -11.94
CA GLN A 309 -23.34 1.28 -11.11
C GLN A 309 -23.33 1.81 -9.67
N TRP A 310 -22.16 2.14 -9.10
CA TRP A 310 -22.08 2.76 -7.77
C TRP A 310 -22.85 4.09 -7.70
N ARG A 311 -22.69 4.96 -8.71
CA ARG A 311 -23.40 6.25 -8.82
C ARG A 311 -24.93 6.12 -8.80
N GLN A 312 -25.47 4.97 -9.20
CA GLN A 312 -26.92 4.74 -9.20
C GLN A 312 -27.48 4.34 -7.83
N THR A 313 -26.62 4.14 -6.83
CA THR A 313 -27.04 3.72 -5.49
C THR A 313 -27.20 4.92 -4.56
N LYS A 314 -28.24 4.93 -3.73
CA LYS A 314 -28.38 5.89 -2.61
C LYS A 314 -27.20 5.90 -1.63
N LEU A 315 -26.42 4.80 -1.57
CA LEU A 315 -25.23 4.73 -0.73
C LEU A 315 -24.10 5.63 -1.26
N SER A 316 -24.10 5.96 -2.55
CA SER A 316 -23.11 6.86 -3.15
C SER A 316 -23.32 8.35 -2.81
N ASP A 317 -24.49 8.69 -2.27
CA ASP A 317 -24.84 10.03 -1.77
C ASP A 317 -24.33 10.29 -0.35
N ILE A 318 -23.74 9.30 0.32
CA ILE A 318 -23.26 9.42 1.70
C ILE A 318 -21.74 9.52 1.74
N GLU A 319 -21.23 10.58 2.36
CA GLU A 319 -19.80 10.72 2.64
C GLU A 319 -19.34 9.79 3.78
N PRO A 320 -18.09 9.28 3.76
CA PRO A 320 -17.58 8.37 4.79
C PRO A 320 -17.73 8.88 6.23
N SER A 321 -17.58 10.20 6.45
CA SER A 321 -17.75 10.84 7.77
C SER A 321 -19.19 10.85 8.27
N GLU A 322 -20.16 10.73 7.37
CA GLU A 322 -21.59 10.85 7.67
C GLU A 322 -22.30 9.49 7.77
N GLU A 323 -21.61 8.38 7.51
CA GLU A 323 -22.21 7.04 7.51
C GLU A 323 -22.87 6.71 8.85
N ALA A 324 -22.25 7.07 9.98
CA ALA A 324 -22.83 6.82 11.30
C ALA A 324 -24.11 7.64 11.57
N ALA A 325 -24.24 8.81 10.93
CA ALA A 325 -25.43 9.65 11.05
C ALA A 325 -26.55 9.18 10.11
N ASN A 326 -26.19 8.76 8.89
CA ASN A 326 -27.14 8.50 7.81
C ASN A 326 -27.54 7.02 7.64
N LEU A 327 -26.80 6.06 8.20
CA LEU A 327 -27.12 4.63 8.12
C LEU A 327 -27.77 4.11 9.41
N GLU A 328 -28.71 3.18 9.27
CA GLU A 328 -29.23 2.39 10.38
C GLU A 328 -28.19 1.41 10.93
N GLN A 329 -28.35 0.97 12.20
CA GLN A 329 -27.34 0.14 12.89
C GLN A 329 -27.02 -1.17 12.16
N GLU A 330 -28.04 -1.83 11.59
CA GLU A 330 -27.85 -3.08 10.86
C GLU A 330 -27.10 -2.85 9.54
N ALA A 331 -27.42 -1.77 8.83
CA ALA A 331 -26.73 -1.37 7.61
C ALA A 331 -25.27 -0.99 7.88
N LEU A 332 -25.02 -0.24 8.95
CA LEU A 332 -23.70 0.27 9.34
C LEU A 332 -22.74 -0.86 9.76
N HIS A 333 -23.21 -1.83 10.54
CA HIS A 333 -22.34 -2.84 11.14
C HIS A 333 -22.28 -4.17 10.39
N LYS A 334 -23.23 -4.45 9.48
CA LYS A 334 -23.32 -5.76 8.82
C LYS A 334 -23.30 -5.67 7.29
N THR A 335 -24.29 -5.02 6.68
CA THR A 335 -24.46 -5.13 5.23
C THR A 335 -23.46 -4.27 4.45
N THR A 336 -23.32 -3.00 4.81
CA THR A 336 -22.39 -2.05 4.17
C THR A 336 -20.91 -2.50 4.28
N PRO A 337 -20.41 -2.97 5.44
CA PRO A 337 -19.05 -3.50 5.53
C PRO A 337 -18.74 -4.68 4.60
N GLN A 338 -19.70 -5.58 4.39
CA GLN A 338 -19.51 -6.72 3.47
C GLN A 338 -19.45 -6.27 2.02
N LEU A 339 -20.29 -5.32 1.61
CA LEU A 339 -20.19 -4.69 0.30
C LEU A 339 -18.80 -4.07 0.09
N TRP A 340 -18.29 -3.34 1.09
CA TRP A 340 -16.95 -2.78 1.03
C TRP A 340 -15.86 -3.85 0.91
N ASN A 341 -15.99 -5.00 1.59
CA ASN A 341 -15.05 -6.09 1.44
C ASN A 341 -15.03 -6.66 0.01
N LEU A 342 -16.19 -6.79 -0.63
CA LEU A 342 -16.29 -7.22 -2.02
C LEU A 342 -15.65 -6.19 -2.98
N LEU A 343 -15.92 -4.90 -2.77
CA LEU A 343 -15.34 -3.81 -3.56
C LEU A 343 -13.81 -3.72 -3.37
N LYS A 344 -13.31 -3.89 -2.14
CA LYS A 344 -11.87 -3.97 -1.85
C LYS A 344 -11.21 -5.16 -2.56
N ALA A 345 -11.87 -6.32 -2.61
CA ALA A 345 -11.35 -7.47 -3.34
C ALA A 345 -11.18 -7.15 -4.85
N ALA A 346 -12.13 -6.43 -5.46
CA ALA A 346 -12.02 -5.98 -6.85
C ALA A 346 -10.90 -4.94 -7.05
N LEU A 347 -10.75 -3.97 -6.12
CA LEU A 347 -9.67 -2.98 -6.13
C LEU A 347 -8.29 -3.65 -6.04
N PHE A 348 -8.10 -4.55 -5.06
CA PHE A 348 -6.82 -5.24 -4.86
C PHE A 348 -6.48 -6.13 -6.05
N ALA A 349 -7.45 -6.88 -6.59
CA ALA A 349 -7.25 -7.70 -7.77
C ALA A 349 -6.79 -6.86 -8.98
N THR A 350 -7.51 -5.77 -9.27
CA THR A 350 -7.19 -4.87 -10.38
C THR A 350 -5.79 -4.27 -10.21
N THR A 351 -5.46 -3.81 -9.00
CA THR A 351 -4.16 -3.19 -8.72
C THR A 351 -2.99 -4.17 -8.84
N ILE A 352 -3.16 -5.42 -8.39
CA ILE A 352 -2.14 -6.48 -8.54
C ILE A 352 -1.88 -6.76 -10.03
N ILE A 353 -2.94 -6.80 -10.85
CA ILE A 353 -2.82 -7.03 -12.29
C ILE A 353 -2.12 -5.84 -12.96
N LEU A 354 -2.52 -4.60 -12.63
CA LEU A 354 -1.86 -3.38 -13.13
C LEU A 354 -0.37 -3.34 -12.74
N ARG A 355 -0.01 -3.82 -11.54
CA ARG A 355 1.40 -3.93 -11.12
C ARG A 355 2.18 -4.91 -12.00
N GLY A 356 1.58 -6.03 -12.37
CA GLY A 356 2.14 -6.97 -13.36
C GLY A 356 2.32 -6.32 -14.73
N VAL A 357 1.34 -5.52 -15.19
CA VAL A 357 1.44 -4.75 -16.45
C VAL A 357 2.64 -3.81 -16.40
N PHE A 358 2.79 -2.97 -15.37
CA PHE A 358 3.92 -2.03 -15.33
C PHE A 358 5.26 -2.72 -15.12
N THR A 359 5.31 -3.81 -14.36
CA THR A 359 6.53 -4.62 -14.25
C THR A 359 6.95 -5.15 -15.62
N ARG A 360 5.99 -5.60 -16.44
CA ARG A 360 6.24 -6.04 -17.81
C ARG A 360 6.58 -4.88 -18.75
N THR A 361 5.90 -3.75 -18.66
CA THR A 361 6.16 -2.55 -19.46
C THR A 361 7.56 -2.00 -19.24
N LEU A 362 8.05 -1.98 -17.99
CA LEU A 362 9.40 -1.52 -17.66
C LEU A 362 10.50 -2.47 -18.17
N ALA A 363 10.19 -3.75 -18.34
CA ALA A 363 11.15 -4.78 -18.78
C ALA A 363 11.15 -5.04 -20.30
N ASP A 364 10.04 -4.77 -20.98
CA ASP A 364 9.81 -5.12 -22.39
C ASP A 364 9.87 -3.90 -23.31
N LYS A 365 10.81 -3.91 -24.27
CA LYS A 365 10.99 -2.84 -25.26
C LYS A 365 9.75 -2.56 -26.09
N ALA A 366 8.93 -3.58 -26.39
CA ALA A 366 7.73 -3.39 -27.21
C ALA A 366 6.67 -2.58 -26.46
N LEU A 367 6.47 -2.86 -25.17
CA LEU A 367 5.51 -2.16 -24.33
C LEU A 367 6.05 -0.80 -23.85
N ALA A 368 7.36 -0.69 -23.65
CA ALA A 368 8.04 0.55 -23.31
C ALA A 368 8.09 1.58 -24.45
N GLY A 369 7.68 1.20 -25.67
CA GLY A 369 7.71 2.10 -26.83
C GLY A 369 6.73 3.27 -26.70
N ASP A 370 7.11 4.41 -27.29
CA ASP A 370 6.43 5.71 -27.20
C ASP A 370 4.95 5.69 -27.61
N ALA A 371 4.54 4.72 -28.44
CA ALA A 371 3.15 4.58 -28.86
C ALA A 371 2.27 3.84 -27.83
N ILE A 372 2.86 2.99 -26.98
CA ILE A 372 2.13 2.06 -26.12
C ILE A 372 2.26 2.46 -24.64
N ALA A 373 3.47 2.78 -24.18
CA ALA A 373 3.72 3.12 -22.78
C ALA A 373 2.81 4.25 -22.24
N PRO A 374 2.70 5.43 -22.89
CA PRO A 374 1.81 6.49 -22.41
C PRO A 374 0.32 6.13 -22.50
N MET A 375 -0.07 5.26 -23.44
CA MET A 375 -1.45 4.76 -23.54
C MET A 375 -1.78 3.88 -22.34
N LEU A 376 -0.93 2.90 -22.02
CA LEU A 376 -1.10 2.02 -20.86
C LEU A 376 -1.11 2.81 -19.55
N ALA A 377 -0.21 3.78 -19.42
CA ALA A 377 -0.15 4.67 -18.27
C ALA A 377 -1.43 5.50 -18.10
N SER A 378 -1.95 6.07 -19.20
CA SER A 378 -3.21 6.82 -19.18
C SER A 378 -4.39 5.94 -18.78
N GLN A 379 -4.48 4.73 -19.34
CA GLN A 379 -5.54 3.77 -19.03
C GLN A 379 -5.48 3.28 -17.58
N ALA A 380 -4.29 3.05 -17.03
CA ALA A 380 -4.12 2.69 -15.63
C ALA A 380 -4.60 3.79 -14.70
N LEU A 381 -4.23 5.05 -14.94
CA LEU A 381 -4.70 6.19 -14.13
C LEU A 381 -6.22 6.39 -14.25
N GLN A 382 -6.80 6.22 -15.44
CA GLN A 382 -8.27 6.24 -15.59
C GLN A 382 -8.94 5.08 -14.83
N THR A 383 -8.35 3.89 -14.86
CA THR A 383 -8.86 2.73 -14.10
C THR A 383 -8.80 2.99 -12.61
N LEU A 384 -7.69 3.54 -12.10
CA LEU A 384 -7.54 3.91 -10.69
C LEU A 384 -8.52 5.03 -10.29
N ARG A 385 -8.74 6.03 -11.16
CA ARG A 385 -9.78 7.06 -10.96
C ARG A 385 -11.16 6.45 -10.74
N HIS A 386 -11.54 5.49 -11.59
CA HIS A 386 -12.82 4.81 -11.48
C HIS A 386 -12.97 3.99 -10.18
N LEU A 387 -11.87 3.53 -9.60
CA LEU A 387 -11.84 2.81 -8.32
C LEU A 387 -11.57 3.72 -7.12
N TYR A 388 -11.35 5.02 -7.32
CA TYR A 388 -10.87 5.92 -6.27
C TYR A 388 -11.85 6.10 -5.11
N PHE A 389 -13.16 5.96 -5.34
CA PHE A 389 -14.15 5.98 -4.27
C PHE A 389 -14.01 4.82 -3.28
N ILE A 390 -13.30 3.75 -3.65
CA ILE A 390 -12.92 2.64 -2.77
C ILE A 390 -11.60 2.99 -2.08
N THR A 391 -10.60 3.46 -2.85
CA THR A 391 -9.26 3.80 -2.34
C THR A 391 -9.29 4.92 -1.30
N SER A 392 -10.10 5.96 -1.50
CA SER A 392 -10.22 7.10 -0.58
C SER A 392 -10.67 6.71 0.83
N ARG A 393 -11.33 5.56 0.97
CA ARG A 393 -11.81 4.99 2.24
C ARG A 393 -10.77 4.12 2.97
N LEU A 394 -9.64 3.81 2.34
CA LEU A 394 -8.56 3.02 2.96
C LEU A 394 -7.59 3.87 3.79
N GLY A 395 -7.72 5.20 3.74
CA GLY A 395 -6.88 6.16 4.46
C GLY A 395 -5.59 6.53 3.70
N PRO A 396 -4.71 7.36 4.32
CA PRO A 396 -3.49 7.90 3.68
C PRO A 396 -2.47 6.82 3.27
N ALA A 397 -2.55 5.63 3.87
CA ALA A 397 -1.73 4.49 3.54
C ALA A 397 -2.38 3.67 2.41
N SER A 398 -2.41 4.21 1.19
CA SER A 398 -2.64 3.34 0.03
C SER A 398 -1.60 2.21 0.06
N PHE A 399 -2.02 0.98 -0.18
CA PHE A 399 -1.12 -0.18 -0.10
C PHE A 399 -0.02 -0.06 -1.15
N SER A 400 1.18 -0.57 -0.85
CA SER A 400 2.40 -0.35 -1.65
C SER A 400 2.25 -0.63 -3.16
N GLN A 401 1.41 -1.59 -3.53
CA GLN A 401 1.11 -1.92 -4.92
C GLN A 401 0.37 -0.78 -5.64
N HIS A 402 -0.58 -0.13 -4.97
CA HIS A 402 -1.28 1.03 -5.50
C HIS A 402 -0.31 2.19 -5.73
N THR A 403 0.51 2.51 -4.73
CA THR A 403 1.54 3.55 -4.84
C THR A 403 2.48 3.29 -6.00
N PHE A 404 2.96 2.05 -6.15
CA PHE A 404 3.81 1.66 -7.27
C PHE A 404 3.14 1.91 -8.62
N VAL A 405 1.92 1.41 -8.82
CA VAL A 405 1.18 1.57 -10.09
C VAL A 405 0.92 3.04 -10.39
N TYR A 406 0.45 3.79 -9.39
CA TYR A 406 0.10 5.21 -9.52
C TYR A 406 1.31 6.07 -9.89
N LEU A 407 2.41 5.98 -9.12
CA LEU A 407 3.61 6.77 -9.38
C LEU A 407 4.31 6.34 -10.67
N THR A 408 4.41 5.03 -10.96
CA THR A 408 5.01 4.55 -12.21
C THR A 408 4.25 5.06 -13.44
N ALA A 409 2.91 5.08 -13.39
CA ALA A 409 2.11 5.62 -14.48
C ALA A 409 2.31 7.14 -14.67
N ILE A 410 2.43 7.88 -13.56
CA ILE A 410 2.74 9.33 -13.58
C ILE A 410 4.13 9.58 -14.15
N ASP A 411 5.14 8.83 -13.72
CA ASP A 411 6.52 8.96 -14.20
C ASP A 411 6.62 8.70 -15.70
N ILE A 412 5.97 7.63 -16.19
CA ILE A 412 5.90 7.34 -17.63
C ILE A 412 5.23 8.50 -18.37
N LEU A 413 4.06 8.98 -17.92
CA LEU A 413 3.33 10.05 -18.61
C LEU A 413 4.00 11.41 -18.55
N SER A 414 4.79 11.68 -17.51
CA SER A 414 5.54 12.94 -17.38
C SER A 414 6.56 13.13 -18.50
N ALA A 415 6.99 12.04 -19.15
CA ALA A 415 7.83 12.11 -20.35
C ALA A 415 7.05 12.46 -21.64
N TYR A 416 5.71 12.46 -21.62
CA TYR A 416 4.85 12.68 -22.79
C TYR A 416 3.83 13.81 -22.55
N PRO A 417 4.23 15.10 -22.69
CA PRO A 417 3.37 16.25 -22.38
C PRO A 417 2.00 16.25 -23.05
N SER A 418 1.92 15.85 -24.32
CA SER A 418 0.65 15.79 -25.06
C SER A 418 -0.31 14.73 -24.52
N HIS A 419 0.21 13.61 -24.02
CA HIS A 419 -0.59 12.54 -23.43
C HIS A 419 -1.03 12.90 -22.02
N ALA A 420 -0.15 13.54 -21.24
CA ALA A 420 -0.49 14.09 -19.91
C ALA A 420 -1.62 15.13 -20.01
N ASP A 421 -1.51 16.10 -20.93
CA ASP A 421 -2.55 17.11 -21.18
C ASP A 421 -3.89 16.46 -21.59
N LYS A 422 -3.86 15.48 -22.52
CA LYS A 422 -5.06 14.75 -22.94
C LYS A 422 -5.69 13.97 -21.78
N LEU A 423 -4.89 13.30 -20.95
CA LEU A 423 -5.37 12.56 -19.79
C LEU A 423 -6.07 13.51 -18.82
N LEU A 424 -5.41 14.59 -18.41
CA LEU A 424 -5.96 15.53 -17.42
C LEU A 424 -7.26 16.15 -17.92
N LYS A 425 -7.36 16.53 -19.19
CA LYS A 425 -8.62 16.99 -19.80
C LYS A 425 -9.71 15.92 -19.80
N THR A 426 -9.35 14.65 -19.89
CA THR A 426 -10.30 13.52 -19.85
C THR A 426 -10.82 13.26 -18.43
N ILE A 427 -9.98 13.46 -17.41
CA ILE A 427 -10.33 13.18 -16.01
C ILE A 427 -10.81 14.39 -15.22
N ALA A 428 -10.77 15.57 -15.83
CA ALA A 428 -11.14 16.87 -15.27
C ALA A 428 -12.59 16.92 -14.71
N PRO A 429 -12.86 17.88 -13.80
CA PRO A 429 -14.22 18.17 -13.36
C PRO A 429 -15.13 18.53 -14.55
N GLN A 430 -16.40 18.12 -14.49
CA GLN A 430 -17.36 18.38 -15.57
C GLN A 430 -17.70 19.88 -15.70
N HIS A 431 -17.70 20.60 -14.58
CA HIS A 431 -18.01 22.02 -14.50
C HIS A 431 -16.89 22.74 -13.76
N LEU A 432 -15.95 23.32 -14.53
CA LEU A 432 -14.88 24.14 -13.97
C LEU A 432 -15.48 25.37 -13.27
N GLY A 433 -14.88 25.76 -12.15
CA GLY A 433 -15.33 26.92 -11.37
C GLY A 433 -16.48 26.66 -10.39
N GLN A 434 -17.02 25.44 -10.30
CA GLN A 434 -18.10 25.10 -9.37
C GLN A 434 -17.80 23.81 -8.61
N ILE A 435 -18.20 23.75 -7.33
CA ILE A 435 -18.09 22.53 -6.53
C ILE A 435 -19.29 21.63 -6.84
N PRO A 436 -19.09 20.37 -7.25
CA PRO A 436 -20.20 19.44 -7.47
C PRO A 436 -21.00 19.15 -6.20
N SER A 437 -22.32 19.03 -6.36
CA SER A 437 -23.24 18.69 -5.26
C SER A 437 -23.15 17.21 -4.85
N HIS A 438 -22.82 16.32 -5.78
CA HIS A 438 -22.76 14.89 -5.53
C HIS A 438 -21.40 14.48 -4.90
N PRO A 439 -21.37 13.71 -3.79
CA PRO A 439 -20.13 13.29 -3.12
C PRO A 439 -19.16 12.52 -4.04
N LEU A 440 -19.67 11.57 -4.83
CA LEU A 440 -18.86 10.85 -5.82
C LEU A 440 -18.11 11.80 -6.78
N ASP A 441 -18.75 12.85 -7.29
CA ASP A 441 -18.08 13.80 -8.20
C ASP A 441 -16.97 14.57 -7.46
N ARG A 442 -17.20 14.98 -6.19
CA ARG A 442 -16.14 15.57 -5.36
C ARG A 442 -14.96 14.62 -5.11
N ILE A 443 -15.22 13.33 -4.95
CA ILE A 443 -14.18 12.30 -4.82
C ILE A 443 -13.37 12.17 -6.13
N LEU A 444 -14.03 12.28 -7.27
CA LEU A 444 -13.35 12.26 -8.57
C LEU A 444 -12.53 13.53 -8.81
N ASP A 445 -13.01 14.68 -8.35
CA ASP A 445 -12.27 15.95 -8.36
C ASP A 445 -11.04 15.88 -7.43
N LEU A 446 -11.18 15.25 -6.26
CA LEU A 446 -10.05 14.95 -5.37
C LEU A 446 -8.99 14.09 -6.06
N TYR A 447 -9.39 13.04 -6.78
CA TYR A 447 -8.45 12.24 -7.57
C TYR A 447 -7.74 13.07 -8.63
N PHE A 448 -8.51 13.89 -9.35
CA PHE A 448 -7.99 14.79 -10.37
C PHE A 448 -6.94 15.74 -9.81
N LEU A 449 -7.25 16.45 -8.71
CA LEU A 449 -6.32 17.40 -8.09
C LEU A 449 -5.04 16.71 -7.61
N ASN A 450 -5.15 15.59 -6.89
CA ASN A 450 -3.98 14.81 -6.45
C ASN A 450 -3.12 14.30 -7.63
N THR A 451 -3.73 14.01 -8.77
CA THR A 451 -3.01 13.57 -9.97
C THR A 451 -2.38 14.75 -10.71
N ALA A 452 -3.10 15.87 -10.81
CA ALA A 452 -2.70 17.05 -11.57
C ALA A 452 -1.47 17.75 -10.99
N GLU A 453 -1.30 17.74 -9.67
CA GLU A 453 -0.14 18.32 -8.99
C GLU A 453 1.20 17.85 -9.59
N HIS A 454 1.27 16.57 -10.00
CA HIS A 454 2.49 15.98 -10.52
C HIS A 454 2.85 16.41 -11.95
N PHE A 455 1.95 17.07 -12.68
CA PHE A 455 2.15 17.40 -14.10
C PHE A 455 2.39 18.89 -14.36
N THR A 456 2.38 19.76 -13.34
CA THR A 456 2.48 21.22 -13.51
C THR A 456 3.72 21.68 -14.29
N LEU A 457 4.83 20.95 -14.14
CA LEU A 457 6.10 21.22 -14.83
C LEU A 457 6.10 20.79 -16.31
N VAL A 458 5.24 19.86 -16.69
CA VAL A 458 5.19 19.24 -18.02
C VAL A 458 4.13 19.91 -18.90
N LEU A 459 3.08 20.46 -18.29
CA LEU A 459 1.97 21.12 -18.97
C LEU A 459 2.33 22.53 -19.47
N SER A 460 1.56 22.99 -20.44
CA SER A 460 1.64 24.37 -20.92
C SER A 460 1.10 25.35 -19.86
N PRO A 461 1.61 26.61 -19.82
CA PRO A 461 1.06 27.64 -18.93
C PRO A 461 -0.44 27.85 -19.11
N ALA A 462 -0.92 27.84 -20.37
CA ALA A 462 -2.36 27.96 -20.66
C ALA A 462 -3.17 26.82 -20.02
N THR A 463 -2.72 25.57 -20.14
CA THR A 463 -3.38 24.45 -19.45
C THR A 463 -3.32 24.60 -17.93
N ASN A 464 -2.19 25.04 -17.37
CA ASN A 464 -2.06 25.26 -15.93
C ASN A 464 -3.10 26.29 -15.42
N GLU A 465 -3.33 27.38 -16.15
CA GLU A 465 -4.32 28.39 -15.79
C GLU A 465 -5.77 27.92 -16.05
N ASP A 466 -6.08 27.56 -17.30
CA ASP A 466 -7.43 27.28 -17.76
C ASP A 466 -8.03 26.01 -17.14
N LEU A 467 -7.18 25.05 -16.79
CA LEU A 467 -7.61 23.76 -16.24
C LEU A 467 -7.29 23.63 -14.75
N LEU A 468 -6.03 23.77 -14.34
CA LEU A 468 -5.63 23.45 -12.96
C LEU A 468 -6.07 24.53 -11.97
N VAL A 469 -5.74 25.80 -12.24
CA VAL A 469 -6.15 26.92 -11.40
C VAL A 469 -7.67 27.04 -11.38
N ALA A 470 -8.33 26.96 -12.53
CA ALA A 470 -9.79 27.01 -12.62
C ALA A 470 -10.50 25.89 -11.82
N SER A 471 -9.87 24.72 -11.67
CA SER A 471 -10.39 23.62 -10.86
C SER A 471 -10.11 23.78 -9.37
N ALA A 472 -8.98 24.38 -8.99
CA ALA A 472 -8.57 24.54 -7.59
C ALA A 472 -9.28 25.72 -6.88
N VAL A 473 -9.50 26.83 -7.59
CA VAL A 473 -10.06 28.08 -7.03
C VAL A 473 -11.37 27.89 -6.25
N PRO A 474 -12.39 27.12 -6.73
CA PRO A 474 -13.64 26.94 -5.99
C PRO A 474 -13.44 26.29 -4.62
N TYR A 475 -12.55 25.30 -4.54
CA TYR A 475 -12.26 24.59 -3.29
C TYR A 475 -11.45 25.44 -2.32
N LEU A 476 -10.53 26.27 -2.82
CA LEU A 476 -9.81 27.24 -2.00
C LEU A 476 -10.75 28.30 -1.43
N ALA A 477 -11.70 28.80 -2.24
CA ALA A 477 -12.71 29.76 -1.78
C ALA A 477 -13.70 29.16 -0.76
N ALA A 478 -13.97 27.85 -0.85
CA ALA A 478 -14.81 27.12 0.11
C ALA A 478 -14.03 26.55 1.30
N GLY A 479 -12.79 27.01 1.52
CA GLY A 479 -11.84 26.44 2.48
C GLY A 479 -12.31 26.43 3.94
N GLU A 480 -13.36 27.18 4.31
CA GLU A 480 -13.96 27.15 5.64
C GLU A 480 -14.73 25.85 5.94
N ASN A 481 -15.19 25.12 4.91
CA ASN A 481 -15.98 23.91 5.09
C ASN A 481 -15.11 22.70 5.47
N ARG A 482 -15.15 22.32 6.75
CA ARG A 482 -14.41 21.16 7.30
C ARG A 482 -14.71 19.83 6.60
N HIS A 483 -15.90 19.64 6.04
CA HIS A 483 -16.25 18.41 5.32
C HIS A 483 -15.46 18.25 4.01
N MET A 484 -14.94 19.35 3.46
CA MET A 484 -14.19 19.36 2.20
C MET A 484 -12.68 19.42 2.40
N LEU A 485 -12.18 19.21 3.62
CA LEU A 485 -10.77 19.36 3.96
C LEU A 485 -9.82 18.56 3.03
N PRO A 486 -10.07 17.28 2.70
CA PRO A 486 -9.18 16.55 1.79
C PRO A 486 -9.09 17.16 0.38
N VAL A 487 -10.21 17.70 -0.13
CA VAL A 487 -10.26 18.32 -1.46
C VAL A 487 -9.63 19.71 -1.44
N PHE A 488 -9.82 20.44 -0.33
CA PHE A 488 -9.12 21.70 -0.07
C PHE A 488 -7.60 21.50 -0.04
N GLU A 489 -7.11 20.48 0.68
CA GLU A 489 -5.68 20.15 0.75
C GLU A 489 -5.12 19.81 -0.64
N ALA A 490 -5.84 19.01 -1.43
CA ALA A 490 -5.43 18.70 -2.80
C ALA A 490 -5.42 19.94 -3.70
N ALA A 491 -6.43 20.82 -3.59
CA ALA A 491 -6.50 22.08 -4.33
C ALA A 491 -5.35 23.03 -3.94
N HIS A 492 -5.03 23.09 -2.65
CA HIS A 492 -3.89 23.83 -2.11
C HIS A 492 -2.57 23.34 -2.70
N SER A 493 -2.34 22.02 -2.73
CA SER A 493 -1.12 21.45 -3.30
C SER A 493 -1.00 21.73 -4.80
N VAL A 494 -2.08 21.57 -5.57
CA VAL A 494 -2.10 21.91 -7.01
C VAL A 494 -1.78 23.38 -7.23
N MET A 495 -2.41 24.27 -6.48
CA MET A 495 -2.17 25.71 -6.61
C MET A 495 -0.72 26.05 -6.32
N LEU A 496 -0.16 25.53 -5.21
CA LEU A 496 1.24 25.72 -4.87
C LEU A 496 2.18 25.19 -5.96
N ALA A 497 1.88 24.01 -6.52
CA ALA A 497 2.67 23.39 -7.58
C ALA A 497 2.62 24.21 -8.89
N VAL A 498 1.47 24.80 -9.24
CA VAL A 498 1.35 25.71 -10.40
C VAL A 498 2.13 27.00 -10.17
N LEU A 499 1.99 27.62 -8.99
CA LEU A 499 2.69 28.86 -8.65
C LEU A 499 4.22 28.65 -8.63
N SER A 500 4.67 27.46 -8.25
CA SER A 500 6.08 27.07 -8.20
C SER A 500 6.68 26.67 -9.55
N ALA A 501 5.85 26.49 -10.59
CA ALA A 501 6.32 26.12 -11.91
C ALA A 501 7.01 27.33 -12.59
N PRO A 502 8.28 27.23 -13.03
CA PRO A 502 9.02 28.36 -13.59
C PRO A 502 8.35 29.01 -14.81
N GLN A 503 7.65 28.22 -15.62
CA GLN A 503 6.92 28.68 -16.80
C GLN A 503 5.62 29.44 -16.51
N SER A 504 5.15 29.44 -15.27
CA SER A 504 3.85 30.01 -14.87
C SER A 504 3.97 31.40 -14.23
N ALA A 505 5.09 32.10 -14.38
CA ALA A 505 5.35 33.36 -13.66
C ALA A 505 4.25 34.44 -13.83
N GLU A 506 3.71 34.61 -15.03
CA GLU A 506 2.60 35.55 -15.28
C GLU A 506 1.31 35.13 -14.56
N ILE A 507 1.00 33.84 -14.57
CA ILE A 507 -0.15 33.24 -13.87
C ILE A 507 0.03 33.42 -12.36
N THR A 508 1.25 33.22 -11.87
CA THR A 508 1.60 33.43 -10.46
C THR A 508 1.34 34.87 -10.05
N ALA A 509 1.80 35.86 -10.82
CA ALA A 509 1.53 37.27 -10.53
C ALA A 509 0.03 37.58 -10.45
N LYS A 510 -0.77 36.98 -11.34
CA LYS A 510 -2.23 37.18 -11.41
C LYS A 510 -2.98 36.58 -10.22
N HIS A 511 -2.65 35.34 -9.82
CA HIS A 511 -3.44 34.60 -8.83
C HIS A 511 -2.88 34.61 -7.41
N LEU A 512 -1.65 35.08 -7.22
CA LEU A 512 -1.01 35.14 -5.91
C LEU A 512 -1.81 35.94 -4.86
N PRO A 513 -2.38 37.13 -5.15
CA PRO A 513 -3.18 37.87 -4.16
C PRO A 513 -4.38 37.06 -3.64
N PHE A 514 -5.11 36.40 -4.53
CA PHE A 514 -6.23 35.53 -4.16
C PHE A 514 -5.77 34.35 -3.30
N TYR A 515 -4.66 33.71 -3.67
CA TYR A 515 -4.16 32.56 -2.93
C TYR A 515 -3.75 32.93 -1.49
N ILE A 516 -3.11 34.09 -1.31
CA ILE A 516 -2.71 34.57 0.03
C ILE A 516 -3.93 34.86 0.90
N ASP A 517 -4.95 35.52 0.34
CA ASP A 517 -6.21 35.76 1.05
C ASP A 517 -6.86 34.44 1.50
N ALA A 518 -6.87 33.43 0.62
CA ALA A 518 -7.34 32.09 0.96
C ALA A 518 -6.50 31.41 2.07
N LEU A 519 -5.17 31.55 2.08
CA LEU A 519 -4.33 31.00 3.16
C LEU A 519 -4.64 31.65 4.51
N PHE A 520 -4.85 32.96 4.53
CA PHE A 520 -5.16 33.71 5.75
C PHE A 520 -6.58 33.51 6.25
N SER A 521 -7.54 33.17 5.39
CA SER A 521 -8.91 32.86 5.80
C SER A 521 -9.03 31.48 6.44
N VAL A 522 -8.24 30.50 5.98
CA VAL A 522 -8.30 29.12 6.50
C VAL A 522 -7.35 28.85 7.68
N PHE A 523 -6.27 29.62 7.83
CA PHE A 523 -5.37 29.53 8.97
C PHE A 523 -5.91 30.37 10.14
N PRO A 524 -6.01 29.82 11.38
CA PRO A 524 -5.38 28.59 11.87
C PRO A 524 -6.30 27.34 11.98
N HIS A 525 -7.52 27.38 11.45
CA HIS A 525 -8.53 26.36 11.73
C HIS A 525 -8.48 25.12 10.82
N ASN A 526 -8.28 25.33 9.53
CA ASN A 526 -8.30 24.28 8.50
C ASN A 526 -6.94 24.06 7.84
N LEU A 527 -5.94 24.89 8.16
CA LEU A 527 -4.56 24.73 7.72
C LEU A 527 -3.64 24.66 8.95
N SER A 528 -2.76 23.66 8.99
CA SER A 528 -1.84 23.52 10.14
C SER A 528 -0.73 24.56 10.12
N PRO A 529 -0.14 24.91 11.29
CA PRO A 529 1.03 25.80 11.36
C PRO A 529 2.17 25.38 10.44
N ARG A 530 2.38 24.08 10.26
CA ARG A 530 3.41 23.54 9.37
C ARG A 530 3.05 23.74 7.91
N GLN A 531 1.82 23.46 7.51
CA GLN A 531 1.34 23.67 6.14
C GLN A 531 1.40 25.16 5.77
N PHE A 532 0.96 26.05 6.67
CA PHE A 532 1.03 27.50 6.46
C PHE A 532 2.47 28.00 6.27
N ARG A 533 3.39 27.63 7.18
CA ARG A 533 4.81 27.99 7.09
C ARG A 533 5.45 27.47 5.80
N LEU A 534 5.16 26.22 5.42
CA LEU A 534 5.70 25.62 4.20
C LEU A 534 5.18 26.33 2.94
N ALA A 535 3.88 26.66 2.90
CA ALA A 535 3.27 27.39 1.80
C ALA A 535 3.94 28.76 1.62
N PHE A 536 4.06 29.55 2.70
CA PHE A 536 4.71 30.86 2.66
C PHE A 536 6.20 30.76 2.31
N LYS A 537 6.94 29.81 2.89
CA LYS A 537 8.35 29.55 2.52
C LYS A 537 8.50 29.31 1.02
N THR A 538 7.57 28.54 0.44
CA THR A 538 7.54 28.26 -1.00
C THR A 538 7.22 29.51 -1.82
N LEU A 539 6.21 30.30 -1.42
CA LEU A 539 5.88 31.57 -2.07
C LEU A 539 7.07 32.53 -2.07
N MET A 540 7.76 32.67 -0.93
CA MET A 540 8.95 33.52 -0.83
C MET A 540 10.08 33.04 -1.74
N ARG A 541 10.26 31.73 -1.90
CA ARG A 541 11.25 31.18 -2.84
C ARG A 541 10.90 31.50 -4.30
N VAL A 542 9.61 31.55 -4.64
CA VAL A 542 9.12 31.85 -5.99
C VAL A 542 9.15 33.36 -6.28
N THR A 543 8.97 34.22 -5.29
CA THR A 543 9.01 35.69 -5.47
C THR A 543 10.42 36.27 -5.34
N ALA A 544 11.37 35.52 -4.78
CA ALA A 544 12.76 35.93 -4.62
C ALA A 544 13.69 35.56 -5.82
N PRO A 545 14.82 36.26 -6.00
CA PRO A 545 15.82 35.90 -6.99
C PRO A 545 16.36 34.47 -6.78
N PRO A 546 16.61 33.68 -7.85
CA PRO A 546 16.72 34.08 -9.26
C PRO A 546 15.44 33.88 -10.10
N SER A 547 14.25 33.91 -9.49
CA SER A 547 13.01 33.64 -10.23
C SER A 547 12.69 34.70 -11.28
N THR A 548 11.99 34.30 -12.35
CA THR A 548 11.46 35.20 -13.38
C THR A 548 10.46 36.20 -12.81
N LEU A 549 9.66 35.76 -11.82
CA LEU A 549 8.69 36.62 -11.13
C LEU A 549 9.39 37.78 -10.40
N SER A 550 10.51 37.50 -9.70
CA SER A 550 11.29 38.52 -9.01
C SER A 550 11.81 39.62 -9.95
N ALA A 551 12.15 39.26 -11.19
CA ALA A 551 12.59 40.22 -12.20
C ALA A 551 11.46 41.12 -12.72
N THR A 552 10.23 40.61 -12.77
CA THR A 552 9.05 41.37 -13.27
C THR A 552 8.36 42.18 -12.17
N HIS A 553 8.36 41.68 -10.93
CA HIS A 553 7.68 42.27 -9.77
C HIS A 553 8.61 42.25 -8.55
N PRO A 554 9.64 43.12 -8.50
CA PRO A 554 10.68 43.09 -7.46
C PRO A 554 10.18 43.46 -6.05
N ASP A 555 9.07 44.19 -5.95
CA ASP A 555 8.50 44.64 -4.66
C ASP A 555 7.61 43.58 -3.99
N LEU A 556 7.25 42.52 -4.73
CA LEU A 556 6.31 41.50 -4.28
C LEU A 556 6.76 40.78 -2.99
N PRO A 557 8.04 40.36 -2.83
CA PRO A 557 8.52 39.78 -1.57
C PRO A 557 8.32 40.72 -0.37
N ALA A 558 8.54 42.02 -0.53
CA ALA A 558 8.36 42.99 0.54
C ALA A 558 6.88 43.08 0.95
N THR A 559 5.96 43.17 -0.04
CA THR A 559 4.52 43.19 0.23
C THR A 559 4.05 41.93 0.96
N LEU A 560 4.57 40.74 0.61
CA LEU A 560 4.23 39.50 1.31
C LEU A 560 4.65 39.52 2.78
N LEU A 561 5.86 39.99 3.07
CA LEU A 561 6.36 40.09 4.43
C LEU A 561 5.57 41.12 5.23
N GLU A 562 5.25 42.29 4.65
CA GLU A 562 4.42 43.31 5.29
C GLU A 562 3.03 42.78 5.67
N LEU A 563 2.37 42.03 4.78
CA LEU A 563 1.07 41.41 5.07
C LEU A 563 1.15 40.45 6.28
N VAL A 564 2.15 39.57 6.30
CA VAL A 564 2.36 38.63 7.42
C VAL A 564 2.69 39.38 8.71
N PHE A 565 3.55 40.40 8.64
CA PHE A 565 3.97 41.19 9.78
C PHE A 565 2.81 41.97 10.40
N HIS A 566 2.02 42.69 9.58
CA HIS A 566 0.84 43.41 10.06
C HIS A 566 -0.20 42.50 10.70
N ARG A 567 -0.37 41.29 10.17
CA ARG A 567 -1.23 40.29 10.81
C ARG A 567 -0.65 39.81 12.13
N ALA A 568 0.66 39.52 12.19
CA ALA A 568 1.33 39.03 13.38
C ALA A 568 1.24 40.00 14.57
N LEU A 569 1.27 41.31 14.31
CA LEU A 569 1.12 42.34 15.35
C LEU A 569 -0.26 42.27 16.05
N ASN A 570 -1.29 41.83 15.34
CA ASN A 570 -2.67 41.80 15.84
C ASN A 570 -3.20 40.36 16.07
N ALA A 571 -2.35 39.35 15.91
CA ALA A 571 -2.75 37.95 15.95
C ALA A 571 -3.03 37.48 17.39
N PRO A 572 -3.98 36.54 17.58
CA PRO A 572 -4.23 35.90 18.86
C PRO A 572 -2.97 35.26 19.45
N THR A 573 -2.75 35.50 20.75
CA THR A 573 -1.62 34.96 21.51
C THR A 573 -1.94 33.64 22.21
N GLN A 574 -3.17 33.14 22.06
CA GLN A 574 -3.59 31.88 22.66
C GLN A 574 -2.92 30.69 21.96
N PRO A 575 -2.51 29.65 22.71
CA PRO A 575 -1.95 28.44 22.12
C PRO A 575 -2.94 27.77 21.16
N LEU A 576 -2.48 27.42 19.96
CA LEU A 576 -3.26 26.67 19.00
C LEU A 576 -3.43 25.21 19.47
N PRO A 577 -4.54 24.54 19.11
CA PRO A 577 -4.73 23.13 19.44
C PRO A 577 -3.60 22.29 18.83
N PRO A 578 -3.11 21.25 19.55
CA PRO A 578 -2.02 20.42 19.08
C PRO A 578 -2.38 19.73 17.77
N ASP A 579 -1.48 19.81 16.79
CA ASP A 579 -1.65 19.21 15.47
C ASP A 579 -1.61 17.67 15.59
N SER A 580 -2.78 17.03 15.42
CA SER A 580 -2.93 15.57 15.43
C SER A 580 -2.09 14.87 14.36
N VAL A 581 -1.76 15.55 13.25
CA VAL A 581 -0.91 15.03 12.17
C VAL A 581 0.58 15.15 12.52
N ALA A 582 0.98 16.23 13.20
CA ALA A 582 2.35 16.37 13.72
C ALA A 582 2.69 15.31 14.79
N LEU A 583 1.72 15.00 15.66
CA LEU A 583 1.84 13.92 16.65
C LEU A 583 2.01 12.54 16.00
N ALA A 584 1.38 12.29 14.85
CA ALA A 584 1.45 11.00 14.15
C ALA A 584 2.74 10.81 13.33
N LEU A 585 3.32 11.88 12.78
CA LEU A 585 4.49 11.82 11.89
C LEU A 585 5.85 11.84 12.61
N GLN A 586 5.92 12.30 13.87
CA GLN A 586 7.20 12.57 14.51
C GLN A 586 7.84 11.39 15.23
N GLY A 587 7.13 10.28 15.53
CA GLY A 587 7.72 9.11 16.19
C GLY A 587 8.53 9.42 17.47
N SER A 588 8.27 10.59 18.07
CA SER A 588 9.02 11.22 19.15
C SER A 588 8.08 11.38 20.33
N ASP A 589 8.51 10.95 21.52
CA ASP A 589 7.74 11.01 22.77
C ASP A 589 7.50 12.46 23.29
N ALA A 590 8.03 13.48 22.62
CA ALA A 590 7.83 14.88 22.99
C ALA A 590 6.66 15.51 22.19
N PRO A 591 5.61 16.03 22.87
CA PRO A 591 4.56 16.77 22.18
C PRO A 591 5.14 18.02 21.51
N PRO A 592 4.64 18.40 20.31
CA PRO A 592 5.10 19.61 19.64
C PRO A 592 4.86 20.83 20.55
N PRO A 593 5.76 21.84 20.52
CA PRO A 593 5.59 23.03 21.35
C PRO A 593 4.26 23.70 21.02
N ALA A 594 3.52 24.10 22.06
CA ALA A 594 2.25 24.78 21.89
C ALA A 594 2.53 26.21 21.37
N LEU A 595 2.24 26.47 20.10
CA LEU A 595 2.48 27.77 19.45
C LEU A 595 1.17 28.53 19.26
N SER A 596 1.19 29.85 19.44
CA SER A 596 0.08 30.75 19.11
C SER A 596 0.08 31.15 17.64
N GLU A 597 -1.02 31.74 17.14
CA GLU A 597 -1.06 32.29 15.77
C GLU A 597 0.05 33.32 15.56
N GLN A 598 0.26 34.22 16.53
CA GLN A 598 1.34 35.20 16.52
C GLN A 598 2.73 34.54 16.40
N ALA A 599 3.00 33.50 17.21
CA ALA A 599 4.29 32.81 17.18
C ALA A 599 4.53 32.09 15.83
N VAL A 600 3.49 31.52 15.22
CA VAL A 600 3.59 30.88 13.90
C VAL A 600 3.86 31.88 12.79
N LEU A 601 3.21 33.06 12.81
CA LEU A 601 3.46 34.12 11.84
C LEU A 601 4.89 34.68 11.99
N ALA A 602 5.39 34.85 13.22
CA ALA A 602 6.78 35.22 13.47
C ALA A 602 7.78 34.18 12.93
N LEU A 603 7.52 32.89 13.17
CA LEU A 603 8.32 31.80 12.60
C LEU A 603 8.28 31.80 11.06
N THR A 604 7.13 32.14 10.47
CA THR A 604 6.97 32.22 9.01
C THR A 604 7.86 33.31 8.40
N LEU A 605 7.94 34.48 9.04
CA LEU A 605 8.85 35.56 8.63
C LEU A 605 10.32 35.15 8.77
N ILE A 606 10.68 34.48 9.86
CA ILE A 606 12.04 33.99 10.10
C ILE A 606 12.45 32.95 9.05
N ASP A 607 11.55 32.02 8.69
CA ASP A 607 11.78 31.02 7.64
C ASP A 607 11.96 31.64 6.25
N ALA A 608 11.50 32.88 6.04
CA ALA A 608 11.63 33.60 4.77
C ALA A 608 12.99 34.29 4.60
N LEU A 609 13.68 34.62 5.70
CA LEU A 609 14.95 35.38 5.69
C LEU A 609 16.00 34.84 4.71
N PRO A 610 16.23 33.51 4.58
CA PRO A 610 17.25 32.98 3.67
C PRO A 610 17.00 33.27 2.19
N PHE A 611 15.75 33.53 1.80
CA PHE A 611 15.38 33.76 0.41
C PHE A 611 15.44 35.24 0.02
N LEU A 612 15.45 36.15 0.99
CA LEU A 612 15.31 37.58 0.71
C LEU A 612 16.48 38.14 -0.10
N PRO A 613 16.23 39.09 -1.00
CA PRO A 613 17.27 39.98 -1.50
C PRO A 613 18.01 40.67 -0.36
N ILE A 614 19.29 40.98 -0.56
CA ILE A 614 20.19 41.60 0.42
C ILE A 614 19.61 42.86 1.06
N TYR A 615 19.02 43.73 0.26
CA TYR A 615 18.44 44.99 0.75
C TYR A 615 17.27 44.76 1.71
N LEU A 616 16.40 43.79 1.42
CA LEU A 616 15.31 43.40 2.32
C LEU A 616 15.82 42.65 3.54
N LEU A 617 16.86 41.82 3.41
CA LEU A 617 17.41 41.09 4.55
C LEU A 617 17.91 42.05 5.64
N GLU A 618 18.62 43.12 5.28
CA GLU A 618 19.08 44.13 6.24
C GLU A 618 17.94 44.81 6.99
N GLU A 619 16.80 45.03 6.33
CA GLU A 619 15.61 45.64 6.91
C GLU A 619 14.80 44.67 7.78
N TRP A 620 14.66 43.42 7.34
CA TRP A 620 13.77 42.45 7.99
C TRP A 620 14.40 41.69 9.16
N LEU A 621 15.73 41.64 9.26
CA LEU A 621 16.43 41.10 10.45
C LEU A 621 15.97 41.79 11.75
N PRO A 622 16.05 43.13 11.90
CA PRO A 622 15.60 43.81 13.12
C PRO A 622 14.09 43.71 13.34
N LEU A 623 13.27 43.79 12.28
CA LEU A 623 11.80 43.69 12.40
C LEU A 623 11.35 42.32 12.94
N CYS A 624 11.97 41.23 12.48
CA CYS A 624 11.69 39.89 13.00
C CYS A 624 12.12 39.76 14.48
N ALA A 625 13.21 40.42 14.89
CA ALA A 625 13.65 40.43 16.28
C ALA A 625 12.71 41.26 17.17
N GLU A 626 12.18 42.36 16.67
CA GLU A 626 11.16 43.16 17.38
C GLU A 626 9.87 42.36 17.57
N LEU A 627 9.40 41.66 16.54
CA LEU A 627 8.22 40.79 16.64
C LEU A 627 8.44 39.61 17.60
N LEU A 628 9.62 39.00 17.60
CA LEU A 628 10.02 37.98 18.57
C LEU A 628 9.84 38.48 20.02
N ASN A 629 10.25 39.72 20.30
CA ASN A 629 10.18 40.31 21.63
C ASN A 629 8.76 40.70 22.06
N GLN A 630 7.82 40.80 21.11
CA GLN A 630 6.40 41.04 21.41
C GLN A 630 5.65 39.76 21.83
N ILE A 631 6.25 38.58 21.66
CA ILE A 631 5.67 37.30 22.12
C ILE A 631 5.74 37.25 23.65
N ASN A 632 4.56 37.30 24.29
CA ASN A 632 4.45 37.37 25.75
C ASN A 632 4.86 36.08 26.46
N ASP A 633 4.53 34.93 25.87
CA ASP A 633 4.81 33.61 26.41
C ASP A 633 6.29 33.23 26.25
N ASP A 634 6.96 32.93 27.36
CA ASP A 634 8.40 32.68 27.39
C ASP A 634 8.80 31.39 26.67
N GLU A 635 7.98 30.34 26.72
CA GLU A 635 8.26 29.06 26.06
C GLU A 635 8.11 29.17 24.55
N MET A 636 7.03 29.83 24.08
CA MET A 636 6.86 30.14 22.67
C MET A 636 8.00 31.03 22.15
N ARG A 637 8.37 32.07 22.92
CA ARG A 637 9.47 32.97 22.53
C ARG A 637 10.79 32.22 22.41
N GLU A 638 11.13 31.34 23.35
CA GLU A 638 12.37 30.55 23.26
C GLU A 638 12.37 29.61 22.03
N ASN A 639 11.22 29.04 21.64
CA ASN A 639 11.10 28.28 20.40
C ASN A 639 11.35 29.15 19.15
N VAL A 640 10.76 30.36 19.10
CA VAL A 640 10.97 31.28 17.97
C VAL A 640 12.43 31.78 17.93
N LYS A 641 13.02 32.09 19.09
CA LYS A 641 14.42 32.48 19.26
C LYS A 641 15.39 31.37 18.83
N ALA A 642 15.10 30.12 19.20
CA ALA A 642 15.89 28.98 18.77
C ALA A 642 15.86 28.82 17.25
N ARG A 643 14.70 28.96 16.61
CA ARG A 643 14.59 28.92 15.14
C ARG A 643 15.29 30.11 14.48
N TYR A 644 15.18 31.31 15.04
CA TYR A 644 15.90 32.49 14.56
C TYR A 644 17.40 32.20 14.54
N TRP A 645 17.93 31.72 15.66
CA TRP A 645 19.34 31.36 15.77
C TRP A 645 19.73 30.26 14.77
N GLU A 646 18.92 29.20 14.66
CA GLU A 646 19.14 28.10 13.71
C GLU A 646 19.28 28.63 12.28
N VAL A 647 18.38 29.50 11.82
CA VAL A 647 18.41 30.08 10.46
C VAL A 647 19.71 30.84 10.18
N LEU A 648 20.30 31.47 11.20
CA LEU A 648 21.57 32.20 11.05
C LEU A 648 22.79 31.25 10.96
N ILE A 649 22.73 30.06 11.58
CA ILE A 649 23.89 29.15 11.70
C ILE A 649 23.81 27.88 10.85
N SER A 650 22.63 27.47 10.40
CA SER A 650 22.36 26.17 9.76
C SER A 650 22.92 26.04 8.33
N GLY A 651 23.44 27.14 7.77
CA GLY A 651 23.87 27.19 6.38
C GLY A 651 22.72 27.29 5.37
N GLU A 652 21.50 27.62 5.82
CA GLU A 652 20.37 27.92 4.93
C GLU A 652 20.61 29.19 4.07
N MET A 653 21.51 30.09 4.51
CA MET A 653 21.90 31.30 3.79
C MET A 653 23.16 31.09 2.94
N ASP A 654 23.25 31.78 1.80
CA ASP A 654 24.50 31.84 1.02
C ASP A 654 25.53 32.80 1.65
N ALA A 655 26.77 32.76 1.16
CA ALA A 655 27.89 33.47 1.78
C ALA A 655 27.65 34.99 1.92
N GLU A 656 26.96 35.60 0.97
CA GLU A 656 26.68 37.03 0.97
C GLU A 656 25.64 37.39 2.04
N ARG A 657 24.52 36.67 2.10
CA ARG A 657 23.49 36.85 3.15
C ARG A 657 24.02 36.51 4.53
N SER A 658 24.80 35.45 4.66
CA SER A 658 25.47 35.09 5.92
C SER A 658 26.41 36.20 6.39
N GLY A 659 27.15 36.85 5.49
CA GLY A 659 28.02 37.98 5.84
C GLY A 659 27.24 39.14 6.47
N ILE A 660 26.07 39.46 5.93
CA ILE A 660 25.16 40.49 6.45
C ILE A 660 24.60 40.09 7.81
N ALA A 661 24.09 38.86 7.91
CA ALA A 661 23.54 38.31 9.15
C ALA A 661 24.58 38.34 10.29
N VAL A 662 25.82 37.93 10.02
CA VAL A 662 26.93 37.98 10.99
C VAL A 662 27.27 39.42 11.37
N ASN A 663 27.33 40.34 10.40
CA ASN A 663 27.60 41.75 10.67
C ASN A 663 26.51 42.36 11.55
N TRP A 664 25.24 42.10 11.25
CA TRP A 664 24.11 42.56 12.05
C TRP A 664 24.14 41.97 13.47
N TRP A 665 24.41 40.67 13.59
CA TRP A 665 24.49 39.96 14.87
C TRP A 665 25.62 40.47 15.77
N THR A 666 26.79 40.79 15.20
CA THR A 666 28.01 41.12 15.96
C THR A 666 28.22 42.63 16.16
N THR A 667 27.91 43.47 15.19
CA THR A 667 28.25 44.91 15.23
C THR A 667 27.05 45.84 15.27
N ARG A 668 25.86 45.39 14.83
CA ARG A 668 24.63 46.21 14.79
C ARG A 668 23.62 45.89 15.89
N GLY A 669 24.06 45.24 16.97
CA GLY A 669 23.22 44.96 18.14
C GLY A 669 22.21 43.83 17.97
N GLY A 670 22.35 42.99 16.93
CA GLY A 670 21.41 41.90 16.66
C GLY A 670 21.39 40.83 17.76
N ARG A 671 22.56 40.51 18.33
CA ARG A 671 22.68 39.60 19.47
C ARG A 671 21.86 40.08 20.67
N GLU A 672 21.99 41.36 21.02
CA GLU A 672 21.32 41.96 22.15
C GLU A 672 19.81 41.98 21.93
N ARG A 673 19.36 42.35 20.73
CA ARG A 673 17.94 42.39 20.36
C ARG A 673 17.27 41.01 20.40
N VAL A 674 17.95 39.94 19.97
CA VAL A 674 17.37 38.59 19.91
C VAL A 674 17.48 37.83 21.24
N LEU A 675 18.59 38.00 21.97
CA LEU A 675 18.81 37.27 23.22
C LEU A 675 18.20 37.97 24.44
N TYR A 676 18.26 39.31 24.48
CA TYR A 676 18.00 40.13 25.67
C TYR A 676 17.01 41.28 25.42
N GLY A 677 16.35 41.35 24.26
CA GLY A 677 15.55 42.52 23.85
C GLY A 677 14.34 42.87 24.74
N ARG A 678 13.98 42.00 25.69
CA ARG A 678 12.94 42.25 26.71
C ARG A 678 13.51 42.70 28.06
N GLU A 679 14.82 42.59 28.27
CA GLU A 679 15.49 42.82 29.56
C GLU A 679 15.93 44.29 29.78
N GLU A 680 15.78 45.18 28.77
CA GLU A 680 16.22 46.58 28.86
C GLU A 680 15.35 47.48 29.78
N ASP A 681 14.14 47.06 30.16
CA ASP A 681 13.24 47.88 31.01
C ASP A 681 13.57 47.85 32.51
N TYR A 682 14.55 47.05 32.96
CA TYR A 682 14.86 46.89 34.40
C TYR A 682 16.23 47.37 34.86
N ASN A 683 17.11 47.91 34.01
CA ASN A 683 18.52 48.13 34.36
C ASN A 683 19.10 49.54 34.05
N MET A 684 18.42 50.60 34.47
CA MET A 684 18.99 51.96 34.52
C MET A 684 18.82 52.59 35.91
N MET A 685 19.44 52.02 36.95
CA MET A 685 19.77 52.75 38.19
C MET A 685 20.79 51.99 39.05
N SER A 686 22.08 52.34 38.94
CA SER A 686 22.94 52.64 40.10
C SER A 686 24.39 52.83 39.67
N GLY A 687 24.85 54.08 39.72
CA GLY A 687 26.26 54.38 39.93
C GLY A 687 26.59 54.29 41.42
N ALA A 688 27.60 53.50 41.77
CA ALA A 688 28.46 53.71 42.94
C ALA A 688 29.60 52.68 42.91
N LEU A 689 30.85 53.16 42.81
CA LEU A 689 32.05 52.42 43.20
C LEU A 689 32.15 52.39 44.73
N PRO A 690 32.72 51.33 45.33
CA PRO A 690 34.11 51.42 45.77
C PRO A 690 34.92 50.13 45.48
N VAL A 691 36.13 50.25 44.92
CA VAL A 691 37.49 50.25 45.53
C VAL A 691 38.02 48.86 45.92
N GLU A 692 39.25 48.64 45.46
CA GLU A 692 40.08 47.44 45.29
C GLU A 692 40.32 46.55 46.52
N GLU A 693 40.60 45.27 46.27
CA GLU A 693 41.72 44.58 46.91
C GLU A 693 42.40 43.61 45.92
N ARG A 694 43.71 43.83 45.70
CA ARG A 694 44.59 42.99 44.88
C ARG A 694 44.99 41.75 45.67
N HIS A 695 44.75 40.56 45.13
CA HIS A 695 45.57 39.38 45.42
C HIS A 695 45.92 38.61 44.14
N SER A 696 47.22 38.50 43.88
CA SER A 696 47.81 37.70 42.82
C SER A 696 47.68 36.20 43.12
N LYS A 697 47.34 35.38 42.12
CA LYS A 697 48.14 34.23 41.62
C LYS A 697 47.33 33.29 40.72
N ASN A 698 47.92 32.97 39.57
CA ASN A 698 47.74 31.82 38.69
C ASN A 698 46.37 31.56 38.04
N LYS A 699 46.28 31.90 36.74
CA LYS A 699 45.27 31.38 35.80
C LYS A 699 45.46 29.86 35.60
N PRO A 700 44.44 29.01 35.79
CA PRO A 700 44.26 27.81 34.99
C PRO A 700 43.64 28.18 33.63
N ALA A 701 43.98 27.45 32.57
CA ALA A 701 43.41 27.66 31.24
C ALA A 701 41.87 27.57 31.29
N GLU A 702 41.17 28.53 30.66
CA GLU A 702 39.72 28.47 30.47
C GLU A 702 39.36 27.17 29.75
N LEU A 703 38.66 26.27 30.45
CA LEU A 703 38.11 25.05 29.89
C LEU A 703 36.88 25.42 29.05
N ASP A 704 36.91 25.07 27.76
CA ASP A 704 35.81 25.30 26.82
C ASP A 704 34.55 24.54 27.24
N THR A 705 33.56 25.25 27.77
CA THR A 705 32.28 24.69 28.27
C THR A 705 31.33 24.26 27.16
N SER A 706 31.70 24.42 25.87
CA SER A 706 30.91 23.92 24.74
C SER A 706 31.08 22.41 24.49
N LEU A 707 32.11 21.78 25.06
CA LEU A 707 32.38 20.36 24.87
C LEU A 707 31.68 19.50 25.95
N PRO A 708 30.96 18.43 25.57
CA PRO A 708 30.26 17.54 26.50
C PRO A 708 31.11 16.97 27.65
N LYS A 709 32.43 16.81 27.45
CA LYS A 709 33.38 16.39 28.50
C LYS A 709 33.59 17.42 29.63
N ASN A 710 33.20 18.67 29.42
CA ASN A 710 33.34 19.77 30.38
C ASN A 710 32.00 20.19 31.01
N PHE A 711 30.92 19.44 30.75
CA PHE A 711 29.61 19.67 31.37
C PHE A 711 29.62 19.28 32.86
N SER A 712 28.64 19.76 33.63
CA SER A 712 28.46 19.40 35.04
C SER A 712 28.25 17.89 35.28
N LYS A 713 27.80 17.17 34.25
CA LYS A 713 27.81 15.70 34.17
C LYS A 713 28.42 15.29 32.82
N PRO A 714 29.74 15.02 32.78
CA PRO A 714 30.41 14.75 31.51
C PRO A 714 29.96 13.40 30.94
N LEU A 715 29.89 13.30 29.62
CA LEU A 715 29.57 12.04 28.93
C LEU A 715 30.85 11.28 28.54
N THR A 716 30.88 10.00 28.87
CA THR A 716 31.94 9.07 28.45
C THR A 716 31.82 8.79 26.96
N CYS A 717 32.93 8.84 26.23
CA CYS A 717 32.98 8.52 24.81
C CYS A 717 32.56 7.07 24.56
N HIS A 718 31.55 6.87 23.70
CA HIS A 718 31.05 5.54 23.31
C HIS A 718 32.17 4.56 22.88
N PHE A 719 33.06 4.99 21.99
CA PHE A 719 34.14 4.14 21.46
C PHE A 719 35.19 3.81 22.50
N TRP A 720 35.53 4.77 23.38
CA TRP A 720 36.46 4.53 24.48
C TRP A 720 35.88 3.55 25.50
N HIS A 721 34.60 3.71 25.86
CA HIS A 721 33.92 2.82 26.82
C HIS A 721 33.80 1.37 26.28
N GLN A 722 33.41 1.20 25.01
CA GLN A 722 33.25 -0.14 24.44
C GLN A 722 34.57 -0.85 24.12
N ASN A 723 35.57 -0.11 23.62
CA ASN A 723 36.78 -0.70 23.06
C ASN A 723 38.06 -0.42 23.87
N GLY A 724 37.95 0.30 25.00
CA GLY A 724 39.08 0.77 25.80
C GLY A 724 39.97 1.82 25.12
N ARG A 725 39.60 2.27 23.90
CA ARG A 725 40.35 3.24 23.10
C ARG A 725 39.44 4.01 22.14
N CYS A 726 39.77 5.27 21.90
CA CYS A 726 39.13 6.12 20.89
C CYS A 726 40.16 6.47 19.81
N SER A 727 39.71 6.65 18.56
CA SER A 727 40.59 7.10 17.46
C SER A 727 41.02 8.56 17.60
N LYS A 728 40.34 9.35 18.44
CA LYS A 728 40.74 10.71 18.81
C LYS A 728 41.56 10.69 20.11
N ARG A 729 42.49 11.63 20.25
CA ARG A 729 43.16 11.89 21.54
C ARG A 729 42.16 12.54 22.50
N ASP A 730 42.38 12.42 23.80
CA ASP A 730 41.45 12.95 24.83
C ASP A 730 41.20 14.46 24.70
N VAL A 731 42.22 15.23 24.30
CA VAL A 731 42.08 16.66 24.00
C VAL A 731 41.18 16.95 22.79
N ASP A 732 41.19 16.07 21.78
CA ASP A 732 40.50 16.24 20.49
C ASP A 732 39.11 15.59 20.47
N CYS A 733 38.78 14.79 21.50
CA CYS A 733 37.47 14.17 21.65
C CYS A 733 36.51 15.11 22.37
N ALA A 734 35.27 15.21 21.91
CA ALA A 734 34.24 16.01 22.56
C ALA A 734 33.73 15.36 23.86
N TYR A 735 34.00 14.06 24.05
CA TYR A 735 33.55 13.22 25.16
C TYR A 735 34.74 12.73 26.00
N ALA A 736 34.50 12.41 27.27
CA ALA A 736 35.55 12.00 28.21
C ALA A 736 36.08 10.59 27.90
N HIS A 737 37.41 10.39 27.95
CA HIS A 737 38.06 9.07 27.89
C HIS A 737 38.34 8.49 29.28
N TYR A 738 37.36 8.60 30.17
CA TYR A 738 37.30 7.93 31.47
C TYR A 738 35.82 7.72 31.81
N ASP A 739 35.51 6.74 32.67
CA ASP A 739 34.12 6.43 33.01
C ASP A 739 33.52 7.52 33.91
N THR A 740 32.48 8.16 33.41
CA THR A 740 31.73 9.24 34.07
C THR A 740 30.37 8.77 34.60
N GLY A 741 30.00 7.51 34.38
CA GLY A 741 28.69 6.94 34.71
C GLY A 741 27.58 7.26 33.69
N PHE A 742 27.84 8.08 32.66
CA PHE A 742 26.90 8.43 31.60
C PHE A 742 27.59 8.31 30.23
N ILE A 743 27.11 7.44 29.33
CA ILE A 743 27.80 7.11 28.07
C ILE A 743 27.12 7.80 26.89
N SER A 744 27.90 8.37 25.96
CA SER A 744 27.36 8.97 24.73
C SER A 744 26.75 7.88 23.81
N SER A 745 25.71 8.24 23.06
CA SER A 745 25.10 7.37 22.04
C SER A 745 26.07 7.07 20.89
N ALA A 746 25.90 5.92 20.23
CA ALA A 746 26.66 5.56 19.03
C ALA A 746 26.34 6.53 17.88
N PRO A 747 27.30 6.93 17.04
CA PRO A 747 27.03 7.78 15.87
C PRO A 747 26.08 7.09 14.89
N VAL A 748 25.01 7.78 14.49
CA VAL A 748 24.04 7.30 13.50
C VAL A 748 24.60 7.51 12.09
N THR A 749 24.84 6.44 11.33
CA THR A 749 25.03 6.49 9.88
C THR A 749 23.67 6.71 9.20
N PRO A 750 23.45 7.79 8.43
CA PRO A 750 22.20 7.99 7.73
C PRO A 750 22.16 7.09 6.48
N LEU A 751 21.36 6.04 6.55
CA LEU A 751 20.90 5.24 5.42
C LEU A 751 19.44 5.62 5.14
N GLY A 752 19.18 6.17 3.95
CA GLY A 752 17.84 6.24 3.38
C GLY A 752 17.02 7.50 3.70
N ALA A 753 17.33 8.60 3.02
CA ALA A 753 16.34 9.64 2.71
C ALA A 753 16.51 9.99 1.22
N SER A 754 15.46 9.78 0.44
CA SER A 754 15.43 10.14 -0.98
C SER A 754 15.31 11.66 -1.11
N GLU A 755 16.40 12.32 -1.48
CA GLU A 755 16.36 13.68 -2.00
C GLU A 755 16.46 13.64 -3.53
N ALA A 756 15.38 14.09 -4.17
CA ALA A 756 15.33 14.43 -5.56
C ALA A 756 16.27 15.62 -5.84
N PHE A 757 17.39 15.37 -6.53
CA PHE A 757 18.25 16.43 -7.04
C PHE A 757 17.75 16.87 -8.43
N ALA A 758 16.91 17.90 -8.44
CA ALA A 758 16.69 18.73 -9.61
C ALA A 758 17.70 19.90 -9.59
N GLY A 759 18.50 20.00 -10.66
CA GLY A 759 19.00 21.29 -11.15
C GLY A 759 20.21 21.92 -10.47
N ARG A 760 21.41 21.35 -10.61
CA ARG A 760 22.69 22.09 -10.72
C ARG A 760 23.72 21.29 -11.51
N ASN A 761 23.69 21.34 -12.85
CA ASN A 761 24.86 21.11 -13.72
C ASN A 761 24.57 21.39 -15.21
N ILE A 762 23.84 22.46 -15.53
CA ILE A 762 23.63 22.87 -16.94
C ILE A 762 24.76 23.78 -17.48
N ASP A 763 25.65 24.31 -16.63
CA ASP A 763 26.74 25.20 -17.09
C ASP A 763 28.10 24.50 -17.36
N LYS A 764 28.20 23.18 -17.17
CA LYS A 764 29.45 22.44 -17.45
C LYS A 764 29.52 21.76 -18.82
N TYR A 765 28.45 21.78 -19.62
CA TYR A 765 28.37 21.04 -20.89
C TYR A 765 28.18 21.88 -22.15
N THR A 766 28.31 23.21 -22.08
CA THR A 766 28.13 24.11 -23.24
C THR A 766 29.38 24.88 -23.68
N LYS A 767 30.57 24.57 -23.14
CA LYS A 767 31.84 25.10 -23.66
C LYS A 767 32.87 23.99 -23.84
N GLY A 768 32.86 23.39 -25.02
CA GLY A 768 33.83 22.36 -25.41
C GLY A 768 33.64 21.90 -26.85
N LEU A 769 33.35 22.83 -27.76
CA LEU A 769 33.61 22.63 -29.19
C LEU A 769 34.99 23.23 -29.45
N ASP A 770 35.85 22.43 -30.08
CA ASP A 770 37.24 22.67 -30.48
C ASP A 770 38.33 22.39 -29.41
N THR A 771 38.71 21.13 -29.25
CA THR A 771 40.12 20.75 -28.92
C THR A 771 40.40 19.26 -29.24
N PRO A 772 41.62 18.88 -29.67
CA PRO A 772 41.91 17.53 -30.18
C PRO A 772 42.12 16.48 -29.07
N MET A 773 41.89 15.20 -29.43
CA MET A 773 42.05 13.95 -28.65
C MET A 773 43.04 13.98 -27.45
N PRO A 774 42.65 13.47 -26.25
CA PRO A 774 43.51 13.48 -25.07
C PRO A 774 44.58 12.36 -25.08
N LEU A 775 45.74 12.70 -24.50
CA LEU A 775 46.95 11.88 -24.39
C LEU A 775 46.76 10.63 -23.50
N LEU A 776 47.59 9.61 -23.75
CA LEU A 776 47.63 8.28 -23.10
C LEU A 776 47.54 8.31 -21.55
N ALA A 777 48.01 9.39 -20.91
CA ALA A 777 47.98 9.55 -19.46
C ALA A 777 46.57 9.73 -18.87
N ASP A 778 45.63 10.31 -19.64
CA ASP A 778 44.24 10.51 -19.18
C ASP A 778 43.42 9.22 -19.24
N LEU A 779 43.78 8.28 -20.13
CA LEU A 779 43.14 6.96 -20.22
C LEU A 779 43.53 6.09 -19.01
N GLN A 780 44.82 6.07 -18.64
CA GLN A 780 45.31 5.34 -17.45
C GLN A 780 44.64 5.84 -16.16
N LYS A 781 44.41 7.16 -16.06
CA LYS A 781 43.76 7.75 -14.90
C LYS A 781 42.27 7.37 -14.82
N ARG A 782 41.59 7.25 -15.97
CA ARG A 782 40.20 6.77 -16.03
C ARG A 782 40.09 5.28 -15.73
N GLU A 783 40.99 4.45 -16.23
CA GLU A 783 41.02 3.01 -15.90
C GLU A 783 41.21 2.78 -14.39
N ASN A 784 42.12 3.52 -13.75
CA ASN A 784 42.34 3.39 -12.31
C ASN A 784 41.12 3.83 -11.48
N ILE A 785 40.34 4.83 -11.95
CA ILE A 785 39.11 5.25 -11.29
C ILE A 785 38.02 4.19 -11.46
N VAL A 786 37.87 3.63 -12.67
CA VAL A 786 36.90 2.57 -12.93
C VAL A 786 37.21 1.31 -12.12
N ALA A 787 38.48 0.89 -12.06
CA ALA A 787 38.90 -0.25 -11.24
C ALA A 787 38.65 -0.02 -9.74
N GLY A 788 38.82 1.22 -9.25
CA GLY A 788 38.47 1.59 -7.87
C GLY A 788 36.96 1.50 -7.60
N CYS A 789 36.13 1.99 -8.52
CA CYS A 789 34.68 1.89 -8.43
C CYS A 789 34.18 0.43 -8.51
N GLU A 790 34.79 -0.42 -9.35
CA GLU A 790 34.45 -1.84 -9.43
C GLU A 790 34.76 -2.58 -8.12
N ALA A 791 35.90 -2.31 -7.50
CA ALA A 791 36.25 -2.90 -6.20
C ALA A 791 35.29 -2.47 -5.08
N GLU A 792 34.89 -1.20 -5.05
CA GLU A 792 33.92 -0.68 -4.07
C GLU A 792 32.52 -1.27 -4.30
N LEU A 793 32.14 -1.51 -5.56
CA LEU A 793 30.86 -2.12 -5.91
C LEU A 793 30.82 -3.61 -5.52
N GLU A 794 31.92 -4.34 -5.70
CA GLU A 794 32.04 -5.73 -5.23
C GLU A 794 31.97 -5.83 -3.70
N GLU A 795 32.65 -4.94 -2.98
CA GLU A 795 32.59 -4.91 -1.52
C GLU A 795 31.17 -4.62 -1.02
N ARG A 796 30.47 -3.67 -1.66
CA ARG A 796 29.08 -3.36 -1.36
C ARG A 796 28.13 -4.52 -1.68
N GLN A 797 28.37 -5.26 -2.76
CA GLN A 797 27.62 -6.48 -3.08
C GLN A 797 27.86 -7.59 -2.04
N ARG A 798 29.08 -7.76 -1.52
CA ARG A 798 29.37 -8.73 -0.45
C ARG A 798 28.67 -8.35 0.87
N THR A 799 28.66 -7.07 1.21
CA THR A 799 27.94 -6.58 2.40
C THR A 799 26.43 -6.78 2.27
N LEU A 800 25.85 -6.52 1.09
CA LEU A 800 24.43 -6.74 0.85
C LEU A 800 24.04 -8.23 0.96
N ARG A 801 24.85 -9.15 0.41
CA ARG A 801 24.61 -10.59 0.57
C ARG A 801 24.63 -11.03 2.04
N ARG A 802 25.54 -10.47 2.84
CA ARG A 802 25.60 -10.75 4.28
C ARG A 802 24.36 -10.23 5.01
N GLN A 803 23.87 -9.04 4.64
CA GLN A 803 22.62 -8.49 5.18
C GLN A 803 21.40 -9.32 4.77
N GLU A 804 21.34 -9.82 3.53
CA GLU A 804 20.27 -10.72 3.08
C GLU A 804 20.25 -12.04 3.87
N ASP A 805 21.43 -12.62 4.15
CA ASP A 805 21.52 -13.84 4.96
C ASP A 805 21.09 -13.60 6.42
N GLU A 806 21.44 -12.45 7.01
CA GLU A 806 20.98 -12.05 8.35
C GLU A 806 19.46 -11.81 8.41
N VAL A 807 18.88 -11.24 7.34
CA VAL A 807 17.42 -11.07 7.24
C VAL A 807 16.71 -12.42 7.14
N LYS A 808 17.23 -13.36 6.33
CA LYS A 808 16.67 -14.72 6.22
C LYS A 808 16.70 -15.49 7.54
N ASP A 809 17.75 -15.33 8.34
CA ASP A 809 17.83 -15.97 9.66
C ASP A 809 16.85 -15.35 10.66
N ARG A 810 16.65 -14.03 10.59
CA ARG A 810 15.61 -13.33 11.36
C ARG A 810 14.21 -13.76 10.96
N GLU A 811 13.91 -13.85 9.68
CA GLU A 811 12.62 -14.34 9.16
C GLU A 811 12.35 -15.78 9.63
N SER A 812 13.34 -16.67 9.56
CA SER A 812 13.25 -18.05 10.06
C SER A 812 12.99 -18.13 11.57
N THR A 813 13.46 -17.13 12.31
CA THR A 813 13.26 -17.03 13.77
C THR A 813 11.88 -16.47 14.10
N VAL A 814 11.39 -15.48 13.35
CA VAL A 814 10.03 -14.95 13.47
C VAL A 814 9.00 -16.02 13.13
N PHE A 815 9.22 -16.78 12.05
CA PHE A 815 8.34 -17.87 11.64
C PHE A 815 8.21 -18.96 12.72
N ARG A 816 9.32 -19.33 13.38
CA ARG A 816 9.28 -20.26 14.53
C ARG A 816 8.47 -19.71 15.71
N ARG A 817 8.59 -18.41 16.00
CA ARG A 817 7.82 -17.77 17.08
C ARG A 817 6.33 -17.69 16.74
N GLU A 818 5.98 -17.47 15.49
CA GLU A 818 4.59 -17.44 15.02
C GLU A 818 3.92 -18.80 15.22
N ILE A 819 4.62 -19.90 14.88
CA ILE A 819 4.14 -21.27 15.15
C ILE A 819 3.94 -21.51 16.66
N GLU A 820 4.85 -21.05 17.51
CA GLU A 820 4.71 -21.17 18.98
C GLU A 820 3.53 -20.36 19.54
N VAL A 821 3.25 -19.18 18.96
CA VAL A 821 2.11 -18.35 19.37
C VAL A 821 0.81 -19.00 18.95
N ASP A 822 0.70 -19.51 17.72
CA ASP A 822 -0.45 -20.25 17.22
C ASP A 822 -0.78 -21.47 18.09
N GLU A 823 0.25 -22.22 18.53
CA GLU A 823 0.05 -23.38 19.40
C GLU A 823 -0.44 -22.97 20.80
N LYS A 824 0.05 -21.84 21.33
CA LYS A 824 -0.44 -21.26 22.59
C LYS A 824 -1.88 -20.78 22.47
N GLU A 825 -2.25 -20.12 21.37
CA GLU A 825 -3.62 -19.67 21.13
C GLU A 825 -4.60 -20.85 21.07
N ARG A 826 -4.27 -21.90 20.31
CA ARG A 826 -5.10 -23.13 20.27
C ARG A 826 -5.24 -23.79 21.64
N ASN A 827 -4.20 -23.76 22.47
CA ASN A 827 -4.28 -24.27 23.83
C ASN A 827 -5.19 -23.41 24.71
N VAL A 828 -5.12 -22.08 24.60
CA VAL A 828 -6.02 -21.14 25.30
C VAL A 828 -7.47 -21.35 24.87
N GLU A 829 -7.74 -21.54 23.58
CA GLU A 829 -9.09 -21.83 23.09
C GLU A 829 -9.67 -23.12 23.68
N ARG A 830 -8.85 -24.19 23.75
CA ARG A 830 -9.25 -25.46 24.37
C ARG A 830 -9.56 -25.32 25.86
N THR A 831 -8.74 -24.60 26.63
CA THR A 831 -9.03 -24.35 28.06
C THR A 831 -10.27 -23.49 28.22
N THR A 832 -10.46 -22.48 27.37
CA THR A 832 -11.63 -21.59 27.42
C THR A 832 -12.91 -22.38 27.12
N ALA A 833 -12.91 -23.22 26.08
CA ALA A 833 -14.04 -24.10 25.77
C ALA A 833 -14.38 -25.08 26.92
N SER A 834 -13.35 -25.64 27.58
CA SER A 834 -13.51 -26.50 28.76
C SER A 834 -14.14 -25.76 29.94
N LEU A 835 -13.71 -24.53 30.22
CA LEU A 835 -14.27 -23.68 31.28
C LEU A 835 -15.72 -23.29 31.00
N VAL A 836 -16.06 -22.97 29.74
CA VAL A 836 -17.44 -22.68 29.33
C VAL A 836 -18.35 -23.90 29.54
N ARG A 837 -17.87 -25.11 29.24
CA ARG A 837 -18.61 -26.35 29.49
C ARG A 837 -18.83 -26.58 30.99
N LYS A 838 -17.80 -26.47 31.82
CA LYS A 838 -17.93 -26.58 33.29
C LYS A 838 -18.90 -25.56 33.87
N ARG A 839 -18.88 -24.32 33.35
CA ARG A 839 -19.83 -23.26 33.78
C ARG A 839 -21.28 -23.61 33.45
N ARG A 840 -21.54 -24.25 32.31
CA ARG A 840 -22.89 -24.73 31.95
C ARG A 840 -23.33 -25.86 32.88
N GLU A 841 -22.44 -26.81 33.17
CA GLU A 841 -22.72 -27.91 34.11
C GLU A 841 -23.03 -27.41 35.52
N LEU A 842 -22.26 -26.44 36.03
CA LEU A 842 -22.52 -25.81 37.33
C LEU A 842 -23.88 -25.09 37.39
N LYS A 843 -24.28 -24.39 36.32
CA LYS A 843 -25.60 -23.75 36.25
C LYS A 843 -26.75 -24.77 36.28
N ILE A 844 -26.55 -25.95 35.69
CA ILE A 844 -27.54 -27.04 35.72
C ILE A 844 -27.65 -27.61 37.14
N LEU A 845 -26.50 -27.82 37.81
CA LEU A 845 -26.43 -28.29 39.19
C LEU A 845 -27.08 -27.31 40.17
N GLU A 846 -26.81 -26.01 40.03
CA GLU A 846 -27.41 -24.96 40.86
C GLU A 846 -28.95 -24.94 40.74
N LYS A 847 -29.47 -25.07 39.50
CA LYS A 847 -30.92 -25.21 39.27
C LYS A 847 -31.49 -26.48 39.91
N SER A 848 -30.75 -27.58 39.89
CA SER A 848 -31.19 -28.83 40.54
C SER A 848 -31.18 -28.74 42.07
N ILE A 849 -30.23 -28.00 42.65
CA ILE A 849 -30.16 -27.77 44.10
C ILE A 849 -31.33 -26.89 44.53
N LYS A 850 -31.58 -25.76 43.85
CA LYS A 850 -32.74 -24.88 44.15
C LYS A 850 -34.07 -25.64 44.12
N ARG A 851 -34.28 -26.50 43.12
CA ARG A 851 -35.48 -27.36 43.06
C ARG A 851 -35.60 -28.33 44.23
N ARG A 852 -34.48 -28.89 44.72
CA ARG A 852 -34.47 -29.76 45.90
C ARG A 852 -34.74 -28.99 47.19
N GLU A 853 -34.21 -27.77 47.30
CA GLU A 853 -34.45 -26.90 48.45
C GLU A 853 -35.91 -26.44 48.50
N GLU A 854 -36.51 -26.08 47.37
CA GLU A 854 -37.94 -25.76 47.25
C GLU A 854 -38.81 -26.97 47.66
N ALA A 855 -38.52 -28.16 47.13
CA ALA A 855 -39.24 -29.39 47.49
C ALA A 855 -39.06 -29.80 48.96
N LEU A 856 -37.94 -29.46 49.60
CA LEU A 856 -37.73 -29.66 51.03
C LEU A 856 -38.51 -28.66 51.88
N ARG A 857 -38.59 -27.40 51.45
CA ARG A 857 -39.42 -26.38 52.12
C ARG A 857 -40.89 -26.74 52.08
N GLU A 858 -41.40 -27.19 50.93
CA GLU A 858 -42.79 -27.65 50.76
C GLU A 858 -43.13 -28.88 51.62
N LYS A 859 -42.15 -29.70 52.00
CA LYS A 859 -42.36 -30.85 52.91
C LYS A 859 -42.30 -30.49 54.40
N MET A 860 -41.75 -29.31 54.74
CA MET A 860 -41.63 -28.83 56.12
C MET A 860 -42.74 -27.87 56.54
N THR A 861 -43.52 -27.37 55.57
CA THR A 861 -44.79 -26.68 55.75
C THR A 861 -45.95 -27.66 55.63
#